data_AF-A0A961ICC6-F1
#
_entry.id   AF-A0A961ICC6-F1
#
_cell.length_a   1.000
_cell.length_b   1.000
_cell.length_c   1.000
_cell.angle_alpha   90.00
_cell.angle_beta   90.00
_cell.angle_gamma   90.00
#
_symmetry.space_group_name_H-M   'P 1'
#
loop_
_entity.id
_entity.type
_entity.pdbx_description
1 polymer ?
#
loop_
_entity_poly.entity_id
_entity_poly.type
_entity_poly.pdbx_seq_one_letter_code
_entity_poly.pdbx_strand_id
1 'polypeptide(L)'
;MINKTNAMSRFFAAGFLILLIWQLSACQFAPATRESNAQTTTVQVADPEKYNAAQAIVNDGNKLFMRGAYDAALAKANESLGVYETFEGYYLKGTVLYRQGKARESLQAYEKAEKLNPTDQQLLLTMGTVYTSIGELEPAQQRYLKLHGTYPDDPVYAFKVGTTYKNMRDYPKAYTYLKKADVDGFQYRDQVYLQLGDVCLELKKFNESEEYFAKAKQLNPALSDAARGGEASQLGRKLDEGNTAFSQGDYETALRHFNEAKRMAPDQAVPYLLAGSTLLAMERNEEARDNLVKAVEIDPRNPRGYSLLGSAYHQLRNYRLALKTLDTGLEIAPENYEMHNKRGLVYKDREELRKAIDSFYRSVQIKSDYVPGRTNLAFALLEDGRYADARREFEEASRLDPGNDELKKGSQLVEIYTRLDRGDRFVRNGRFQEALAEYEAAREIRDDQPVVYNSLGRAELARRNYRGAETNFQKALALDDKNVPALQGLIRVYSATRQRAQEQQTLARLQELTRNDITAAITLGRTKEDAGNWQEAERYYQELLKAQPEEKAVRDRLGYVYYNMGLEENRRERFQPALNYFEKAEEFNPQIPELPETLQVVRENIEYAAELPKLKRAEDHFRRGEFRAALPIFEDVYTRLQRSLILVKIANCYIALGEEQKGIQMLEDATRSGTTDVEISEAIYNHMLRKGDVQKARDGFQEIVNRDPSAYYSWYKLGVIDLMRKEFSQAIENFSRALIYKPDFAVGYIARGVALYENGDKEKARLEFEEALRQDRQASLASFNLGVFFFNENMVDRAKSVFFVFLKEQPRFTDPRFQLSYIYFKQNNLEQAEKEIRECIRISPEARYYNALAEIYEKSYEDSRTPANAQKLRETYSEIIQRFPDSEYARRSREQMRTVMPDMRIVQPYPLPAAVRSEPVLYNSEFLLIEPRRVRAVDAGSKQVRWEAGFGADPMDILADHAVFTLFPSKVVLLDATNGERLGEFAVDTGGDANARLVGAFESIGVIGSRVVGRNRLPVLRVYDADGHLKFEDQAPSATTTYAYHGDTFIRLERAGNTIKMNRLAADGTAGSQSSIAFRGLATMPTLQTAAGKLYLYDGNELIIVSMQDLSETARLTLPAGTPRVDVTPGGRILVPAANEMTVYNSAGEQEARLRLPDTMRSRASFRANGEDRFLYVARDGKLYQMNTEGQTLWSVEIPAGSRPPRGSQVEEAFSIFY
;
A
#
# COMPACT_ATOMS: atom_id res chain seq x y z
N MET A 1 -0.71 -29.79 45.75
CA MET A 1 -0.39 -30.44 47.04
C MET A 1 -1.01 -31.84 47.08
N ILE A 2 -0.43 -32.82 46.36
CA ILE A 2 -0.84 -34.24 46.48
C ILE A 2 0.36 -35.21 46.62
N ASN A 3 1.62 -34.81 46.35
CA ASN A 3 2.72 -35.79 46.21
C ASN A 3 3.88 -35.72 47.22
N LYS A 4 3.61 -35.51 48.52
CA LYS A 4 4.63 -35.73 49.58
C LYS A 4 4.11 -36.39 50.86
N THR A 5 3.16 -37.29 50.72
CA THR A 5 2.67 -38.20 51.78
C THR A 5 3.57 -39.44 51.96
N ASN A 6 4.88 -39.37 51.68
CA ASN A 6 5.79 -40.54 51.76
C ASN A 6 6.86 -40.49 52.87
N ALA A 7 7.04 -39.37 53.57
CA ALA A 7 7.98 -39.29 54.70
C ALA A 7 7.27 -39.40 56.06
N MET A 8 6.15 -38.69 56.25
CA MET A 8 5.31 -38.85 57.46
C MET A 8 4.60 -40.20 57.50
N SER A 9 4.28 -40.81 56.36
CA SER A 9 3.71 -42.16 56.33
C SER A 9 4.72 -43.23 56.76
N ARG A 10 6.03 -42.99 56.68
CA ARG A 10 7.06 -43.91 57.19
C ARG A 10 7.26 -43.80 58.71
N PHE A 11 7.13 -42.60 59.28
CA PHE A 11 7.13 -42.41 60.74
C PHE A 11 5.83 -42.91 61.38
N PHE A 12 4.68 -42.65 60.75
CA PHE A 12 3.40 -43.24 61.17
C PHE A 12 3.39 -44.74 60.94
N ALA A 13 3.91 -45.30 59.83
CA ALA A 13 3.98 -46.74 59.64
C ALA A 13 4.92 -47.45 60.63
N ALA A 14 6.01 -46.81 61.06
CA ALA A 14 6.87 -47.36 62.12
C ALA A 14 6.19 -47.35 63.49
N GLY A 15 5.48 -46.26 63.83
CA GLY A 15 4.63 -46.19 65.03
C GLY A 15 3.44 -47.15 64.97
N PHE A 16 2.85 -47.35 63.79
CA PHE A 16 1.73 -48.26 63.53
C PHE A 16 2.17 -49.72 63.61
N LEU A 17 3.38 -50.04 63.14
CA LEU A 17 3.98 -51.38 63.31
C LEU A 17 4.27 -51.63 64.79
N ILE A 18 4.79 -50.63 65.53
CA ILE A 18 5.08 -50.76 66.97
C ILE A 18 3.79 -50.88 67.80
N LEU A 19 2.72 -50.15 67.47
CA LEU A 19 1.39 -50.29 68.08
C LEU A 19 0.69 -51.59 67.71
N LEU A 20 0.83 -52.08 66.47
CA LEU A 20 0.37 -53.43 66.09
C LEU A 20 1.16 -54.50 66.84
N ILE A 21 2.48 -54.36 66.93
CA ILE A 21 3.36 -55.29 67.65
C ILE A 21 3.07 -55.26 69.16
N TRP A 22 2.75 -54.10 69.75
CA TRP A 22 2.34 -53.99 71.16
C TRP A 22 0.94 -54.57 71.40
N GLN A 23 -0.04 -54.31 70.52
CA GLN A 23 -1.37 -54.93 70.60
C GLN A 23 -1.32 -56.46 70.36
N LEU A 24 -0.39 -56.94 69.54
CA LEU A 24 -0.13 -58.37 69.34
C LEU A 24 0.62 -59.01 70.52
N SER A 25 1.45 -58.24 71.25
CA SER A 25 2.21 -58.73 72.41
C SER A 25 1.36 -58.82 73.69
N ALA A 26 0.30 -58.02 73.82
CA ALA A 26 -0.59 -58.02 74.98
C ALA A 26 -1.70 -59.09 74.94
N CYS A 27 -1.90 -59.77 73.80
CA CYS A 27 -2.72 -60.99 73.76
C CYS A 27 -1.88 -62.21 74.19
N GLN A 28 -1.45 -62.24 75.44
CA GLN A 28 -1.26 -63.52 76.11
C GLN A 28 -2.64 -64.19 76.16
N PHE A 29 -2.85 -65.20 75.32
CA PHE A 29 -3.96 -66.13 75.49
C PHE A 29 -3.79 -66.79 76.86
N ALA A 30 -4.45 -66.28 77.88
CA ALA A 30 -4.74 -67.06 79.07
C ALA A 30 -5.56 -68.28 78.60
N PRO A 31 -5.18 -69.52 78.97
CA PRO A 31 -5.91 -70.72 78.57
C PRO A 31 -7.18 -70.81 79.44
N ALA A 32 -8.16 -69.96 79.17
CA ALA A 32 -9.47 -70.06 79.79
C ALA A 32 -10.36 -70.93 78.89
N THR A 33 -10.70 -72.10 79.42
CA THR A 33 -11.76 -72.99 78.97
C THR A 33 -12.99 -72.20 78.50
N ARG A 34 -13.44 -72.46 77.26
CA ARG A 34 -14.63 -71.84 76.66
C ARG A 34 -15.88 -72.36 77.37
N GLU A 35 -16.37 -71.66 78.39
CA GLU A 35 -17.78 -71.75 78.79
C GLU A 35 -18.59 -70.90 77.80
N SER A 36 -19.27 -71.58 76.87
CA SER A 36 -20.19 -70.97 75.91
C SER A 36 -21.53 -70.71 76.58
N ASN A 37 -21.80 -69.44 76.93
CA ASN A 37 -23.15 -68.94 77.23
C ASN A 37 -23.87 -68.40 75.97
N ALA A 38 -23.56 -68.92 74.78
CA ALA A 38 -24.42 -68.74 73.62
C ALA A 38 -25.54 -69.77 73.69
N GLN A 39 -26.80 -69.32 73.62
CA GLN A 39 -27.94 -70.19 73.36
C GLN A 39 -27.59 -71.09 72.18
N THR A 40 -27.37 -72.39 72.45
CA THR A 40 -27.20 -73.40 71.43
C THR A 40 -28.44 -73.37 70.57
N THR A 41 -28.36 -72.69 69.43
CA THR A 41 -29.27 -72.94 68.33
C THR A 41 -29.02 -74.40 68.01
N THR A 42 -29.94 -75.28 68.39
CA THR A 42 -29.88 -76.70 68.09
C THR A 42 -29.87 -76.82 66.58
N VAL A 43 -28.66 -76.92 66.01
CA VAL A 43 -28.48 -77.26 64.60
C VAL A 43 -29.18 -78.61 64.44
N GLN A 44 -30.21 -78.68 63.59
CA GLN A 44 -30.77 -79.97 63.19
C GLN A 44 -29.68 -80.70 62.40
N VAL A 45 -28.92 -81.53 63.09
CA VAL A 45 -27.83 -82.31 62.50
C VAL A 45 -28.45 -83.46 61.70
N ALA A 46 -28.27 -83.43 60.38
CA ALA A 46 -28.85 -84.44 59.49
C ALA A 46 -28.29 -85.86 59.71
N ASP A 47 -27.08 -85.99 60.28
CA ASP A 47 -26.41 -87.26 60.59
C ASP A 47 -25.61 -87.13 61.91
N PRO A 48 -26.23 -87.40 63.08
CA PRO A 48 -25.62 -87.20 64.38
C PRO A 48 -24.38 -88.08 64.64
N GLU A 49 -24.30 -89.28 64.05
CA GLU A 49 -23.15 -90.17 64.23
C GLU A 49 -21.91 -89.61 63.55
N LYS A 50 -22.02 -89.18 62.29
CA LYS A 50 -20.89 -88.56 61.56
C LYS A 50 -20.48 -87.23 62.17
N TYR A 51 -21.44 -86.44 62.65
CA TYR A 51 -21.15 -85.19 63.36
C TYR A 51 -20.32 -85.43 64.62
N ASN A 52 -20.71 -86.40 65.46
CA ASN A 52 -19.97 -86.74 66.68
C ASN A 52 -18.57 -87.30 66.38
N ALA A 53 -18.44 -88.10 65.31
CA ALA A 53 -17.14 -88.59 64.84
C ALA A 53 -16.22 -87.45 64.37
N ALA A 54 -16.75 -86.51 63.57
CA ALA A 54 -16.02 -85.32 63.17
C ALA A 54 -15.60 -84.47 64.38
N GLN A 55 -16.50 -84.26 65.35
CA GLN A 55 -16.20 -83.49 66.56
C GLN A 55 -15.08 -84.11 67.41
N ALA A 56 -15.02 -85.44 67.51
CA ALA A 56 -13.91 -86.13 68.19
C ALA A 56 -12.56 -85.84 67.52
N ILE A 57 -12.52 -85.83 66.18
CA ILE A 57 -11.31 -85.51 65.40
C ILE A 57 -10.90 -84.05 65.59
N VAL A 58 -11.87 -83.11 65.62
CA VAL A 58 -11.60 -81.70 65.92
C VAL A 58 -11.00 -81.53 67.32
N ASN A 59 -11.50 -82.25 68.32
CA ASN A 59 -10.97 -82.19 69.69
C ASN A 59 -9.51 -82.63 69.76
N ASP A 60 -9.11 -83.66 69.00
CA ASP A 60 -7.70 -84.06 68.90
C ASP A 60 -6.86 -83.04 68.13
N GLY A 61 -7.41 -82.44 67.07
CA GLY A 61 -6.81 -81.32 66.37
C GLY A 61 -6.58 -80.09 67.27
N ASN A 62 -7.53 -79.75 68.14
CA ASN A 62 -7.42 -78.67 69.12
C ASN A 62 -6.28 -78.94 70.12
N LYS A 63 -6.13 -80.18 70.62
CA LYS A 63 -5.01 -80.55 71.50
C LYS A 63 -3.66 -80.35 70.80
N LEU A 64 -3.56 -80.72 69.53
CA LEU A 64 -2.35 -80.53 68.71
C LEU A 64 -2.06 -79.05 68.48
N PHE A 65 -3.08 -78.25 68.19
CA PHE A 65 -2.97 -76.80 68.06
C PHE A 65 -2.43 -76.14 69.34
N MET A 66 -2.95 -76.53 70.51
CA MET A 66 -2.49 -76.02 71.81
C MET A 66 -1.02 -76.37 72.12
N ARG A 67 -0.50 -77.45 71.53
CA ARG A 67 0.92 -77.85 71.63
C ARG A 67 1.81 -77.19 70.57
N GLY A 68 1.27 -76.30 69.73
CA GLY A 68 1.99 -75.65 68.64
C GLY A 68 2.23 -76.53 67.41
N ALA A 69 1.65 -77.73 67.34
CA ALA A 69 1.81 -78.66 66.23
C ALA A 69 0.83 -78.34 65.08
N TYR A 70 1.04 -77.20 64.41
CA TYR A 70 0.09 -76.63 63.46
C TYR A 70 -0.18 -77.52 62.24
N ASP A 71 0.82 -78.15 61.63
CA ASP A 71 0.58 -79.03 60.45
C ASP A 71 -0.25 -80.26 60.80
N ALA A 72 0.01 -80.86 61.97
CA ALA A 72 -0.77 -82.00 62.46
C ALA A 72 -2.20 -81.59 62.83
N ALA A 73 -2.37 -80.40 63.41
CA ALA A 73 -3.70 -79.83 63.69
C ALA A 73 -4.47 -79.53 62.39
N LEU A 74 -3.80 -79.03 61.34
CA LEU A 74 -4.41 -78.79 60.03
C LEU A 74 -4.86 -80.10 59.37
N ALA A 75 -4.03 -81.15 59.46
CA ALA A 75 -4.37 -82.48 58.97
C ALA A 75 -5.63 -83.02 59.67
N LYS A 76 -5.71 -82.90 61.00
CA LYS A 76 -6.91 -83.28 61.76
C LYS A 76 -8.13 -82.42 61.42
N ALA A 77 -7.98 -81.13 61.19
CA ALA A 77 -9.07 -80.28 60.75
C ALA A 77 -9.61 -80.71 59.38
N ASN A 78 -8.74 -81.03 58.41
CA ASN A 78 -9.15 -81.54 57.10
C ASN A 78 -9.77 -82.95 57.18
N GLU A 79 -9.22 -83.83 58.01
CA GLU A 79 -9.76 -85.18 58.27
C GLU A 79 -11.19 -85.09 58.82
N SER A 80 -11.43 -84.22 59.82
CA SER A 80 -12.76 -83.97 60.35
C SER A 80 -13.73 -83.48 59.28
N LEU A 81 -13.31 -82.51 58.47
CA LEU A 81 -14.17 -81.92 57.42
C LEU A 81 -14.48 -82.90 56.28
N GLY A 82 -13.64 -83.93 56.08
CA GLY A 82 -13.91 -85.03 55.16
C GLY A 82 -14.97 -86.02 55.69
N VAL A 83 -15.16 -86.09 57.01
CA VAL A 83 -16.19 -86.94 57.65
C VAL A 83 -17.54 -86.22 57.70
N TYR A 84 -17.55 -84.98 58.18
CA TYR A 84 -18.74 -84.13 58.23
C TYR A 84 -18.31 -82.66 58.30
N GLU A 85 -18.96 -81.78 57.51
CA GLU A 85 -18.68 -80.35 57.55
C GLU A 85 -19.26 -79.73 58.84
N THR A 86 -18.38 -79.38 59.78
CA THR A 86 -18.74 -78.75 61.06
C THR A 86 -18.20 -77.33 61.17
N PHE A 87 -18.87 -76.51 61.98
CA PHE A 87 -18.39 -75.18 62.34
C PHE A 87 -17.00 -75.27 62.98
N GLU A 88 -16.83 -76.18 63.94
CA GLU A 88 -15.60 -76.37 64.71
C GLU A 88 -14.44 -76.85 63.83
N GLY A 89 -14.72 -77.69 62.83
CA GLY A 89 -13.71 -78.15 61.85
C GLY A 89 -13.20 -77.01 60.98
N TYR A 90 -14.10 -76.18 60.45
CA TYR A 90 -13.73 -75.01 59.65
C TYR A 90 -13.08 -73.91 60.50
N TYR A 91 -13.53 -73.71 61.74
CA TYR A 91 -12.94 -72.77 62.70
C TYR A 91 -11.51 -73.17 63.11
N LEU A 92 -11.28 -74.45 63.42
CA LEU A 92 -9.95 -74.98 63.72
C LEU A 92 -9.02 -74.81 62.51
N LYS A 93 -9.49 -75.18 61.30
CA LYS A 93 -8.73 -75.00 60.06
C LYS A 93 -8.31 -73.54 59.84
N GLY A 94 -9.25 -72.60 59.97
CA GLY A 94 -8.96 -71.16 59.83
C GLY A 94 -7.95 -70.69 60.86
N THR A 95 -8.05 -71.15 62.10
CA THR A 95 -7.18 -70.73 63.21
C THR A 95 -5.76 -71.25 63.04
N VAL A 96 -5.61 -72.51 62.61
CA VAL A 96 -4.31 -73.10 62.31
C VAL A 96 -3.64 -72.38 61.14
N LEU A 97 -4.37 -72.14 60.05
CA LEU A 97 -3.85 -71.42 58.88
C LEU A 97 -3.42 -69.98 59.22
N TYR A 98 -4.16 -69.30 60.10
CA TYR A 98 -3.78 -67.96 60.56
C TYR A 98 -2.46 -67.98 61.34
N ARG A 99 -2.28 -68.95 62.26
CA ARG A 99 -1.02 -69.12 63.01
C ARG A 99 0.17 -69.46 62.11
N GLN A 100 -0.07 -70.08 60.95
CA GLN A 100 0.95 -70.33 59.92
C GLN A 100 1.24 -69.10 59.04
N GLY A 101 0.63 -67.94 59.30
CA GLY A 101 0.79 -66.72 58.50
C GLY A 101 -0.02 -66.70 57.21
N LYS A 102 -0.89 -67.69 56.98
CA LYS A 102 -1.72 -67.82 55.77
C LYS A 102 -3.07 -67.12 55.95
N ALA A 103 -3.04 -65.80 56.11
CA ALA A 103 -4.23 -65.02 56.47
C ALA A 103 -5.40 -65.15 55.48
N ARG A 104 -5.15 -65.15 54.16
CA ARG A 104 -6.21 -65.29 53.15
C ARG A 104 -6.84 -66.68 53.12
N GLU A 105 -6.03 -67.74 53.22
CA GLU A 105 -6.53 -69.12 53.29
C GLU A 105 -7.31 -69.37 54.59
N SER A 106 -6.88 -68.74 55.68
CA SER A 106 -7.58 -68.74 56.96
C SER A 106 -8.97 -68.09 56.83
N LEU A 107 -9.07 -66.93 56.18
CA LEU A 107 -10.36 -66.28 55.93
C LEU A 107 -11.31 -67.14 55.10
N GLN A 108 -10.84 -67.86 54.08
CA GLN A 108 -11.69 -68.79 53.31
C GLN A 108 -12.28 -69.91 54.19
N ALA A 109 -11.49 -70.44 55.12
CA ALA A 109 -11.99 -71.44 56.07
C ALA A 109 -12.97 -70.82 57.07
N TYR A 110 -12.69 -69.61 57.54
CA TYR A 110 -13.58 -68.87 58.44
C TYR A 110 -14.90 -68.44 57.79
N GLU A 111 -14.92 -68.06 56.51
CA GLU A 111 -16.16 -67.77 55.77
C GLU A 111 -17.06 -68.99 55.66
N LYS A 112 -16.47 -70.18 55.50
CA LYS A 112 -17.23 -71.44 55.55
C LYS A 112 -17.78 -71.71 56.96
N ALA A 113 -17.02 -71.42 58.01
CA ALA A 113 -17.52 -71.48 59.38
C ALA A 113 -18.64 -70.45 59.63
N GLU A 114 -18.51 -69.23 59.09
CA GLU A 114 -19.50 -68.15 59.24
C GLU A 114 -20.84 -68.52 58.60
N LYS A 115 -20.84 -69.28 57.48
CA LYS A 115 -22.08 -69.81 56.88
C LYS A 115 -22.82 -70.78 57.79
N LEU A 116 -22.09 -71.57 58.56
CA LEU A 116 -22.66 -72.58 59.46
C LEU A 116 -23.15 -71.96 60.78
N ASN A 117 -22.42 -70.97 61.31
CA ASN A 117 -22.84 -70.19 62.46
C ASN A 117 -22.53 -68.70 62.25
N PRO A 118 -23.48 -67.93 61.69
CA PRO A 118 -23.24 -66.54 61.32
C PRO A 118 -23.20 -65.58 62.51
N THR A 119 -23.59 -66.01 63.70
CA THR A 119 -23.67 -65.15 64.90
C THR A 119 -22.62 -65.51 65.95
N ASP A 120 -21.68 -66.43 65.66
CA ASP A 120 -20.61 -66.76 66.61
C ASP A 120 -19.71 -65.54 66.85
N GLN A 121 -19.76 -65.04 68.10
CA GLN A 121 -19.07 -63.85 68.54
C GLN A 121 -17.55 -63.93 68.33
N GLN A 122 -16.96 -65.07 68.66
CA GLN A 122 -15.51 -65.26 68.61
C GLN A 122 -15.00 -65.34 67.16
N LEU A 123 -15.75 -66.00 66.27
CA LEU A 123 -15.44 -66.07 64.84
C LEU A 123 -15.51 -64.69 64.20
N LEU A 124 -16.61 -63.95 64.38
CA LEU A 124 -16.77 -62.62 63.80
C LEU A 124 -15.65 -61.67 64.28
N LEU A 125 -15.27 -61.75 65.56
CA LEU A 125 -14.21 -60.93 66.13
C LEU A 125 -12.83 -61.30 65.55
N THR A 126 -12.58 -62.61 65.40
CA THR A 126 -11.35 -63.14 64.81
C THR A 126 -11.25 -62.74 63.35
N MET A 127 -12.30 -62.95 62.55
CA MET A 127 -12.35 -62.53 61.14
C MET A 127 -12.15 -61.02 60.99
N GLY A 128 -12.85 -60.20 61.79
CA GLY A 128 -12.67 -58.75 61.78
C GLY A 128 -11.22 -58.33 62.04
N THR A 129 -10.56 -58.99 62.99
CA THR A 129 -9.16 -58.73 63.35
C THR A 129 -8.22 -59.13 62.21
N VAL A 130 -8.43 -60.31 61.62
CA VAL A 130 -7.63 -60.80 60.49
C VAL A 130 -7.80 -59.88 59.28
N TYR A 131 -9.02 -59.51 58.92
CA TYR A 131 -9.31 -58.56 57.84
C TYR A 131 -8.64 -57.19 58.06
N THR A 132 -8.67 -56.68 59.30
CA THR A 132 -7.97 -55.43 59.65
C THR A 132 -6.46 -55.56 59.49
N SER A 133 -5.87 -56.70 59.89
CA SER A 133 -4.42 -56.94 59.80
C SER A 133 -3.89 -57.01 58.35
N ILE A 134 -4.73 -57.42 57.40
CA ILE A 134 -4.36 -57.48 55.97
C ILE A 134 -4.80 -56.23 55.18
N GLY A 135 -5.38 -55.22 55.85
CA GLY A 135 -5.82 -53.96 55.24
C GLY A 135 -7.18 -54.03 54.52
N GLU A 136 -7.92 -55.13 54.64
CA GLU A 136 -9.27 -55.27 54.07
C GLU A 136 -10.32 -54.71 55.05
N LEU A 137 -10.45 -53.38 55.04
CA LEU A 137 -11.22 -52.64 56.06
C LEU A 137 -12.74 -52.79 55.93
N GLU A 138 -13.27 -52.92 54.71
CA GLU A 138 -14.70 -53.08 54.44
C GLU A 138 -15.27 -54.40 55.03
N PRO A 139 -14.69 -55.59 54.73
CA PRO A 139 -15.12 -56.84 55.38
C PRO A 139 -14.96 -56.81 56.90
N ALA A 140 -13.87 -56.21 57.42
CA ALA A 140 -13.66 -56.05 58.86
C ALA A 140 -14.79 -55.24 59.51
N GLN A 141 -15.11 -54.09 58.91
CA GLN A 141 -16.15 -53.18 59.36
C GLN A 141 -17.51 -53.89 59.43
N GLN A 142 -17.88 -54.66 58.39
CA GLN A 142 -19.15 -55.40 58.38
C GLN A 142 -19.28 -56.36 59.56
N ARG A 143 -18.20 -57.09 59.90
CA ARG A 143 -18.21 -58.06 61.01
C ARG A 143 -18.24 -57.36 62.36
N TYR A 144 -17.50 -56.28 62.54
CA TYR A 144 -17.56 -55.48 63.76
C TYR A 144 -18.91 -54.77 63.95
N LEU A 145 -19.55 -54.31 62.87
CA LEU A 145 -20.90 -53.74 62.92
C LEU A 145 -21.93 -54.79 63.31
N LYS A 146 -21.81 -56.02 62.79
CA LYS A 146 -22.66 -57.15 63.19
C LYS A 146 -22.53 -57.45 64.68
N LEU A 147 -21.29 -57.52 65.19
CA LEU A 147 -21.02 -57.69 66.62
C LEU A 147 -21.58 -56.56 67.47
N HIS A 148 -21.37 -55.30 67.07
CA HIS A 148 -21.93 -54.15 67.78
C HIS A 148 -23.46 -54.14 67.75
N GLY A 149 -24.09 -54.59 66.66
CA GLY A 149 -25.54 -54.72 66.58
C GLY A 149 -26.11 -55.79 67.52
N THR A 150 -25.38 -56.91 67.71
CA THR A 150 -25.79 -58.00 68.61
C THR A 150 -25.48 -57.71 70.08
N TYR A 151 -24.37 -57.02 70.35
CA TYR A 151 -23.89 -56.66 71.69
C TYR A 151 -23.71 -55.14 71.78
N PRO A 152 -24.80 -54.35 71.77
CA PRO A 152 -24.73 -52.89 71.71
C PRO A 152 -24.11 -52.23 72.93
N ASP A 153 -24.18 -52.90 74.10
CA ASP A 153 -23.67 -52.39 75.37
C ASP A 153 -22.19 -52.71 75.62
N ASP A 154 -21.56 -53.55 74.77
CA ASP A 154 -20.13 -53.86 74.89
C ASP A 154 -19.28 -52.79 74.17
N PRO A 155 -18.51 -51.96 74.90
CA PRO A 155 -17.72 -50.88 74.32
C PRO A 155 -16.60 -51.36 73.40
N VAL A 156 -16.18 -52.63 73.50
CA VAL A 156 -15.10 -53.19 72.66
C VAL A 156 -15.49 -53.13 71.18
N TYR A 157 -16.74 -53.47 70.82
CA TYR A 157 -17.16 -53.49 69.42
C TYR A 157 -17.36 -52.09 68.86
N ALA A 158 -17.91 -51.17 69.66
CA ALA A 158 -17.99 -49.76 69.28
C ALA A 158 -16.58 -49.18 69.03
N PHE A 159 -15.59 -49.54 69.86
CA PHE A 159 -14.20 -49.14 69.67
C PHE A 159 -13.59 -49.72 68.38
N LYS A 160 -13.82 -51.01 68.09
CA LYS A 160 -13.35 -51.66 66.84
C LYS A 160 -14.01 -51.07 65.59
N VAL A 161 -15.30 -50.79 65.63
CA VAL A 161 -16.01 -50.11 64.53
C VAL A 161 -15.45 -48.69 64.32
N GLY A 162 -15.31 -47.92 65.40
CA GLY A 162 -14.81 -46.54 65.35
C GLY A 162 -13.38 -46.45 64.81
N THR A 163 -12.48 -47.31 65.27
CA THR A 163 -11.09 -47.38 64.76
C THR A 163 -11.03 -47.85 63.30
N THR A 164 -11.91 -48.76 62.88
CA THR A 164 -11.99 -49.19 61.47
C THR A 164 -12.45 -48.05 60.56
N TYR A 165 -13.48 -47.30 60.95
CA TYR A 165 -13.91 -46.10 60.21
C TYR A 165 -12.81 -45.03 60.15
N LYS A 166 -12.03 -44.85 61.22
CA LYS A 166 -10.85 -43.96 61.21
C LYS A 166 -9.86 -44.39 60.13
N ASN A 167 -9.53 -45.68 60.07
CA ASN A 167 -8.61 -46.22 59.07
C ASN A 167 -9.14 -46.11 57.64
N MET A 168 -10.47 -46.11 57.47
CA MET A 168 -11.15 -45.83 56.19
C MET A 168 -11.22 -44.32 55.86
N ARG A 169 -10.76 -43.43 56.76
CA ARG A 169 -10.87 -41.97 56.69
C ARG A 169 -12.30 -41.42 56.70
N ASP A 170 -13.26 -42.21 57.19
CA ASP A 170 -14.62 -41.74 57.50
C ASP A 170 -14.65 -41.21 58.95
N TYR A 171 -14.02 -40.06 59.15
CA TYR A 171 -13.85 -39.44 60.46
C TYR A 171 -15.16 -39.11 61.19
N PRO A 172 -16.25 -38.65 60.53
CA PRO A 172 -17.53 -38.42 61.20
C PRO A 172 -18.13 -39.69 61.81
N LYS A 173 -18.11 -40.83 61.09
CA LYS A 173 -18.58 -42.10 61.65
C LYS A 173 -17.61 -42.63 62.71
N ALA A 174 -16.32 -42.51 62.49
CA ALA A 174 -15.30 -42.87 63.48
C ALA A 174 -15.56 -42.16 64.82
N TYR A 175 -15.77 -40.84 64.78
CA TYR A 175 -16.11 -40.02 65.95
C TYR A 175 -17.35 -40.56 66.66
N THR A 176 -18.42 -40.81 65.90
CA THR A 176 -19.70 -41.31 66.44
C THR A 176 -19.53 -42.63 67.19
N TYR A 177 -18.85 -43.62 66.60
CA TYR A 177 -18.67 -44.93 67.22
C TYR A 177 -17.63 -44.93 68.35
N LEU A 178 -16.56 -44.14 68.24
CA LEU A 178 -15.61 -43.97 69.32
C LEU A 178 -16.24 -43.27 70.54
N LYS A 179 -17.15 -42.32 70.34
CA LYS A 179 -17.94 -41.73 71.44
C LYS A 179 -18.84 -42.75 72.12
N LYS A 180 -19.40 -43.73 71.40
CA LYS A 180 -20.15 -44.83 72.00
C LYS A 180 -19.28 -45.78 72.83
N ALA A 181 -17.98 -45.88 72.50
CA ALA A 181 -17.02 -46.69 73.25
C ALA A 181 -16.47 -46.00 74.52
N ASP A 182 -16.75 -44.70 74.71
CA ASP A 182 -16.39 -43.92 75.89
C ASP A 182 -17.32 -44.26 77.07
N VAL A 183 -17.10 -45.42 77.68
CA VAL A 183 -17.88 -45.93 78.82
C VAL A 183 -16.97 -46.00 80.05
N ASP A 184 -17.49 -45.61 81.22
CA ASP A 184 -16.78 -45.70 82.49
C ASP A 184 -16.38 -47.15 82.81
N GLY A 185 -15.13 -47.37 83.24
CA GLY A 185 -14.60 -48.71 83.55
C GLY A 185 -14.08 -49.51 82.34
N PHE A 186 -14.18 -48.99 81.11
CA PHE A 186 -13.59 -49.66 79.95
C PHE A 186 -12.06 -49.66 79.99
N GLN A 187 -11.44 -50.85 79.94
CA GLN A 187 -9.98 -51.02 80.14
C GLN A 187 -9.11 -50.34 79.07
N TYR A 188 -9.65 -50.02 77.89
CA TYR A 188 -8.94 -49.34 76.78
C TYR A 188 -9.39 -47.90 76.58
N ARG A 189 -9.95 -47.27 77.62
CA ARG A 189 -10.51 -45.92 77.51
C ARG A 189 -9.45 -44.84 77.24
N ASP A 190 -8.22 -45.05 77.68
CA ASP A 190 -7.07 -44.21 77.31
C ASP A 190 -6.84 -44.24 75.79
N GLN A 191 -6.96 -45.41 75.15
CA GLN A 191 -6.91 -45.57 73.70
C GLN A 191 -8.14 -44.96 73.03
N VAL A 192 -9.35 -45.09 73.58
CA VAL A 192 -10.56 -44.42 73.04
C VAL A 192 -10.33 -42.92 72.97
N TYR A 193 -9.81 -42.30 74.03
CA TYR A 193 -9.50 -40.87 74.05
C TYR A 193 -8.38 -40.49 73.09
N LEU A 194 -7.33 -41.31 72.96
CA LEU A 194 -6.29 -41.07 71.95
C LEU A 194 -6.89 -41.06 70.52
N GLN A 195 -7.73 -42.05 70.20
CA GLN A 195 -8.38 -42.15 68.89
C GLN A 195 -9.40 -41.03 68.65
N LEU A 196 -10.14 -40.60 69.68
CA LEU A 196 -11.04 -39.45 69.60
C LEU A 196 -10.26 -38.16 69.39
N GLY A 197 -9.12 -37.98 70.07
CA GLY A 197 -8.20 -36.87 69.87
C GLY A 197 -7.74 -36.76 68.42
N ASP A 198 -7.26 -37.87 67.84
CA ASP A 198 -6.85 -37.96 66.43
C ASP A 198 -7.99 -37.59 65.48
N VAL A 199 -9.17 -38.19 65.68
CA VAL A 199 -10.34 -37.97 64.81
C VAL A 199 -10.83 -36.52 64.90
N CYS A 200 -10.85 -35.94 66.10
CA CYS A 200 -11.19 -34.53 66.30
C CYS A 200 -10.18 -33.60 65.62
N LEU A 201 -8.89 -33.94 65.64
CA LEU A 201 -7.85 -33.16 64.96
C LEU A 201 -8.09 -33.13 63.44
N GLU A 202 -8.37 -34.29 62.84
CA GLU A 202 -8.70 -34.41 61.40
C GLU A 202 -10.02 -33.69 61.04
N LEU A 203 -11.00 -33.69 61.95
CA LEU A 203 -12.25 -32.94 61.81
C LEU A 203 -12.09 -31.42 62.10
N LYS A 204 -10.87 -30.95 62.39
CA LYS A 204 -10.57 -29.56 62.81
C LYS A 204 -11.32 -29.10 64.07
N LYS A 205 -11.77 -30.04 64.90
CA LYS A 205 -12.38 -29.80 66.20
C LYS A 205 -11.27 -29.66 67.25
N PHE A 206 -10.41 -28.65 67.10
CA PHE A 206 -9.16 -28.56 67.86
C PHE A 206 -9.37 -28.53 69.38
N ASN A 207 -10.37 -27.80 69.88
CA ASN A 207 -10.67 -27.75 71.32
C ASN A 207 -11.07 -29.13 71.89
N GLU A 208 -11.95 -29.86 71.19
CA GLU A 208 -12.32 -31.23 71.60
C GLU A 208 -11.11 -32.17 71.51
N SER A 209 -10.28 -32.00 70.47
CA SER A 209 -9.07 -32.80 70.29
C SER A 209 -8.07 -32.60 71.44
N GLU A 210 -7.82 -31.35 71.83
CA GLU A 210 -6.98 -31.00 72.99
C GLU A 210 -7.53 -31.63 74.28
N GLU A 211 -8.85 -31.56 74.49
CA GLU A 211 -9.51 -32.16 75.65
C GLU A 211 -9.33 -33.69 75.69
N TYR A 212 -9.57 -34.39 74.58
CA TYR A 212 -9.42 -35.84 74.53
C TYR A 212 -7.95 -36.27 74.68
N PHE A 213 -7.00 -35.56 74.09
CA PHE A 213 -5.58 -35.86 74.32
C PHE A 213 -5.15 -35.60 75.77
N ALA A 214 -5.68 -34.56 76.42
CA ALA A 214 -5.44 -34.32 77.84
C ALA A 214 -6.00 -35.45 78.71
N LYS A 215 -7.23 -35.92 78.42
CA LYS A 215 -7.84 -37.07 79.11
C LYS A 215 -7.05 -38.37 78.87
N ALA A 216 -6.59 -38.64 77.65
CA ALA A 216 -5.75 -39.78 77.34
C ALA A 216 -4.44 -39.77 78.14
N LYS A 217 -3.77 -38.61 78.20
CA LYS A 217 -2.54 -38.39 78.98
C LYS A 217 -2.78 -38.52 80.49
N GLN A 218 -3.94 -38.10 80.99
CA GLN A 218 -4.30 -38.23 82.41
C GLN A 218 -4.48 -39.70 82.80
N LEU A 219 -5.15 -40.50 81.95
CA LEU A 219 -5.36 -41.92 82.19
C LEU A 219 -4.07 -42.73 82.03
N ASN A 220 -3.23 -42.36 81.07
CA ASN A 220 -1.97 -43.05 80.79
C ASN A 220 -0.85 -42.05 80.41
N PRO A 221 -0.08 -41.57 81.41
CA PRO A 221 0.99 -40.60 81.19
C PRO A 221 2.13 -41.08 80.29
N ALA A 222 2.26 -42.40 80.07
CA ALA A 222 3.28 -42.98 79.19
C ALA A 222 2.93 -42.85 77.70
N LEU A 223 1.71 -42.42 77.35
CA LEU A 223 1.29 -42.19 75.96
C LEU A 223 1.93 -40.92 75.38
N SER A 224 3.15 -41.07 74.87
CA SER A 224 3.85 -39.98 74.16
C SER A 224 3.08 -39.45 72.94
N ASP A 225 2.24 -40.28 72.30
CA ASP A 225 1.37 -39.88 71.20
C ASP A 225 0.30 -38.88 71.64
N ALA A 226 -0.23 -38.98 72.86
CA ALA A 226 -1.24 -38.04 73.37
C ALA A 226 -0.64 -36.64 73.60
N ALA A 227 0.59 -36.55 74.10
CA ALA A 227 1.28 -35.27 74.26
C ALA A 227 1.55 -34.59 72.91
N ARG A 228 2.09 -35.36 71.94
CA ARG A 228 2.32 -34.87 70.57
C ARG A 228 1.02 -34.47 69.87
N GLY A 229 -0.05 -35.24 70.07
CA GLY A 229 -1.39 -34.94 69.57
C GLY A 229 -1.91 -33.62 70.13
N GLY A 230 -1.80 -33.39 71.44
CA GLY A 230 -2.22 -32.13 72.06
C GLY A 230 -1.47 -30.90 71.53
N GLU A 231 -0.14 -31.00 71.36
CA GLU A 231 0.68 -29.94 70.74
C GLU A 231 0.27 -29.67 69.30
N ALA A 232 0.01 -30.74 68.51
CA ALA A 232 -0.46 -30.63 67.15
C ALA A 232 -1.86 -29.98 67.06
N SER A 233 -2.75 -30.26 68.01
CA SER A 233 -4.08 -29.64 68.09
C SER A 233 -4.01 -28.16 68.41
N GLN A 234 -3.15 -27.76 69.36
CA GLN A 234 -2.93 -26.35 69.67
C GLN A 234 -2.32 -25.59 68.48
N LEU A 235 -1.35 -26.19 67.79
CA LEU A 235 -0.76 -25.61 66.59
C LEU A 235 -1.82 -25.46 65.48
N GLY A 236 -2.58 -26.53 65.21
CA GLY A 236 -3.65 -26.54 64.23
C GLY A 236 -4.69 -25.44 64.49
N ARG A 237 -5.10 -25.28 65.75
CA ARG A 237 -6.01 -24.20 66.17
C ARG A 237 -5.44 -22.83 65.89
N LYS A 238 -4.18 -22.57 66.25
CA LYS A 238 -3.55 -21.26 66.03
C LYS A 238 -3.42 -20.93 64.54
N LEU A 239 -3.13 -21.93 63.71
CA LEU A 239 -3.12 -21.77 62.26
C LEU A 239 -4.53 -21.49 61.71
N ASP A 240 -5.56 -22.13 62.23
CA ASP A 240 -6.96 -21.94 61.81
C ASP A 240 -7.54 -20.58 62.26
N GLU A 241 -7.29 -20.18 63.51
CA GLU A 241 -7.59 -18.84 64.05
C GLU A 241 -6.91 -17.75 63.20
N GLY A 242 -5.62 -17.92 62.89
CA GLY A 242 -4.86 -16.99 62.06
C GLY A 242 -5.36 -16.92 60.62
N ASN A 243 -5.68 -18.05 59.99
CA ASN A 243 -6.26 -18.08 58.64
C ASN A 243 -7.64 -17.43 58.59
N THR A 244 -8.46 -17.65 59.63
CA THR A 244 -9.77 -17.02 59.78
C THR A 244 -9.63 -15.50 59.87
N ALA A 245 -8.77 -15.00 60.75
CA ALA A 245 -8.48 -13.57 60.87
C ALA A 245 -7.93 -12.98 59.55
N PHE A 246 -7.02 -13.68 58.88
CA PHE A 246 -6.48 -13.26 57.58
C PHE A 246 -7.57 -13.13 56.52
N SER A 247 -8.51 -14.10 56.46
CA SER A 247 -9.64 -14.06 55.51
C SER A 247 -10.64 -12.93 55.78
N GLN A 248 -10.70 -12.46 57.02
CA GLN A 248 -11.52 -11.31 57.43
C GLN A 248 -10.81 -9.96 57.20
N GLY A 249 -9.54 -9.98 56.78
CA GLY A 249 -8.72 -8.78 56.62
C GLY A 249 -8.09 -8.25 57.91
N ASP A 250 -8.26 -8.95 59.05
CA ASP A 250 -7.60 -8.61 60.32
C ASP A 250 -6.18 -9.19 60.35
N TYR A 251 -5.29 -8.52 59.62
CA TYR A 251 -3.91 -8.97 59.43
C TYR A 251 -3.07 -8.92 60.71
N GLU A 252 -3.36 -8.01 61.64
CA GLU A 252 -2.65 -7.92 62.92
C GLU A 252 -2.98 -9.11 63.83
N THR A 253 -4.26 -9.45 63.96
CA THR A 253 -4.67 -10.64 64.72
C THR A 253 -4.15 -11.93 64.07
N ALA A 254 -4.19 -12.02 62.74
CA ALA A 254 -3.64 -13.15 61.99
C ALA A 254 -2.13 -13.33 62.26
N LEU A 255 -1.36 -12.24 62.16
CA LEU A 255 0.08 -12.25 62.41
C LEU A 255 0.41 -12.66 63.85
N ARG A 256 -0.37 -12.22 64.84
CA ARG A 256 -0.22 -12.65 66.23
C ARG A 256 -0.39 -14.16 66.39
N HIS A 257 -1.45 -14.74 65.82
CA HIS A 257 -1.70 -16.18 65.87
C HIS A 257 -0.61 -16.99 65.14
N PHE A 258 -0.14 -16.51 63.98
CA PHE A 258 0.97 -17.17 63.28
C PHE A 258 2.30 -17.04 64.01
N ASN A 259 2.56 -15.94 64.73
CA ASN A 259 3.73 -15.81 65.59
C ASN A 259 3.68 -16.73 66.80
N GLU A 260 2.50 -16.96 67.39
CA GLU A 260 2.30 -17.99 68.41
C GLU A 260 2.60 -19.38 67.82
N ALA A 261 2.05 -19.71 66.66
CA ALA A 261 2.31 -20.97 65.95
C ALA A 261 3.81 -21.18 65.63
N LYS A 262 4.55 -20.11 65.24
CA LYS A 262 6.00 -20.15 65.03
C LYS A 262 6.78 -20.51 66.29
N ARG A 263 6.35 -20.00 67.47
CA ARG A 263 7.00 -20.33 68.75
C ARG A 263 6.75 -21.78 69.15
N MET A 264 5.59 -22.31 68.81
CA MET A 264 5.21 -23.70 69.09
C MET A 264 5.93 -24.70 68.18
N ALA A 265 6.13 -24.34 66.91
CA ALA A 265 6.76 -25.20 65.91
C ALA A 265 7.84 -24.44 65.11
N PRO A 266 9.00 -24.12 65.73
CA PRO A 266 10.05 -23.31 65.10
C PRO A 266 10.77 -24.03 63.94
N ASP A 267 10.63 -25.34 63.84
CA ASP A 267 11.20 -26.21 62.82
C ASP A 267 10.22 -26.55 61.68
N GLN A 268 9.01 -25.98 61.69
CA GLN A 268 8.03 -26.16 60.62
C GLN A 268 7.95 -24.92 59.73
N ALA A 269 7.94 -25.11 58.40
CA ALA A 269 7.90 -23.99 57.46
C ALA A 269 6.55 -23.25 57.41
N VAL A 270 5.44 -23.96 57.68
CA VAL A 270 4.07 -23.44 57.48
C VAL A 270 3.76 -22.17 58.29
N PRO A 271 4.05 -22.09 59.61
CA PRO A 271 3.85 -20.86 60.38
C PRO A 271 4.62 -19.65 59.83
N TYR A 272 5.86 -19.86 59.37
CA TYR A 272 6.67 -18.80 58.77
C TYR A 272 6.13 -18.36 57.39
N LEU A 273 5.65 -19.29 56.56
CA LEU A 273 5.00 -18.95 55.28
C LEU A 273 3.75 -18.09 55.47
N LEU A 274 2.90 -18.46 56.43
CA LEU A 274 1.65 -17.75 56.70
C LEU A 274 1.94 -16.36 57.29
N ALA A 275 2.81 -16.26 58.30
CA ALA A 275 3.25 -14.96 58.83
C ALA A 275 3.87 -14.07 57.74
N GLY A 276 4.75 -14.63 56.90
CA GLY A 276 5.33 -13.92 55.76
C GLY A 276 4.29 -13.43 54.75
N SER A 277 3.29 -14.26 54.43
CA SER A 277 2.19 -13.86 53.54
C SER A 277 1.31 -12.76 54.13
N THR A 278 1.07 -12.79 55.45
CA THR A 278 0.36 -11.74 56.18
C THR A 278 1.12 -10.43 56.16
N LEU A 279 2.43 -10.47 56.39
CA LEU A 279 3.29 -9.29 56.34
C LEU A 279 3.35 -8.66 54.94
N LEU A 280 3.32 -9.45 53.86
CA LEU A 280 3.20 -8.92 52.50
C LEU A 280 1.87 -8.20 52.26
N ALA A 281 0.76 -8.73 52.81
CA ALA A 281 -0.55 -8.07 52.73
C ALA A 281 -0.59 -6.75 53.54
N MET A 282 0.26 -6.62 54.56
CA MET A 282 0.44 -5.41 55.36
C MET A 282 1.52 -4.46 54.79
N GLU A 283 2.10 -4.77 53.63
CA GLU A 283 3.21 -4.03 53.00
C GLU A 283 4.49 -3.93 53.87
N ARG A 284 4.63 -4.80 54.89
CA ARG A 284 5.81 -4.90 55.78
C ARG A 284 6.85 -5.82 55.15
N ASN A 285 7.39 -5.39 54.01
CA ASN A 285 8.13 -6.24 53.06
C ASN A 285 9.46 -6.80 53.60
N GLU A 286 10.15 -6.07 54.49
CA GLU A 286 11.40 -6.53 55.10
C GLU A 286 11.17 -7.69 56.08
N GLU A 287 10.18 -7.55 56.97
CA GLU A 287 9.82 -8.62 57.91
C GLU A 287 9.24 -9.82 57.18
N ALA A 288 8.48 -9.58 56.10
CA ALA A 288 8.00 -10.65 55.23
C ALA A 288 9.15 -11.45 54.63
N ARG A 289 10.16 -10.77 54.07
CA ARG A 289 11.38 -11.41 53.54
C ARG A 289 12.02 -12.31 54.59
N ASP A 290 12.23 -11.83 55.82
CA ASP A 290 12.94 -12.59 56.86
C ASP A 290 12.20 -13.87 57.25
N ASN A 291 10.87 -13.80 57.39
CA ASN A 291 10.04 -14.97 57.64
C ASN A 291 10.08 -15.97 56.47
N LEU A 292 10.02 -15.47 55.23
CA LEU A 292 9.98 -16.30 54.03
C LEU A 292 11.33 -16.95 53.71
N VAL A 293 12.44 -16.27 53.99
CA VAL A 293 13.79 -16.87 53.94
C VAL A 293 13.84 -18.06 54.91
N LYS A 294 13.41 -17.87 56.16
CA LYS A 294 13.39 -18.96 57.15
C LYS A 294 12.50 -20.13 56.71
N ALA A 295 11.34 -19.84 56.13
CA ALA A 295 10.46 -20.88 55.61
C ALA A 295 11.11 -21.72 54.50
N VAL A 296 11.83 -21.07 53.57
CA VAL A 296 12.54 -21.76 52.47
C VAL A 296 13.77 -22.52 52.98
N GLU A 297 14.45 -22.03 54.02
CA GLU A 297 15.52 -22.79 54.70
C GLU A 297 15.00 -24.08 55.33
N ILE A 298 13.83 -24.03 55.97
CA ILE A 298 13.21 -25.18 56.65
C ILE A 298 12.69 -26.20 55.63
N ASP A 299 12.00 -25.76 54.57
CA ASP A 299 11.54 -26.64 53.47
C ASP A 299 11.98 -26.10 52.10
N PRO A 300 13.20 -26.46 51.65
CA PRO A 300 13.76 -26.03 50.36
C PRO A 300 13.04 -26.58 49.13
N ARG A 301 12.04 -27.46 49.31
CA ARG A 301 11.27 -28.03 48.19
C ARG A 301 9.82 -27.54 48.18
N ASN A 302 9.52 -26.46 48.90
CA ASN A 302 8.20 -25.87 48.93
C ASN A 302 8.06 -24.73 47.90
N PRO A 303 7.37 -24.94 46.77
CA PRO A 303 7.23 -23.90 45.74
C PRO A 303 6.50 -22.64 46.22
N ARG A 304 5.61 -22.75 47.22
CA ARG A 304 4.90 -21.59 47.77
C ARG A 304 5.85 -20.62 48.49
N GLY A 305 6.89 -21.13 49.14
CA GLY A 305 7.92 -20.32 49.80
C GLY A 305 8.69 -19.47 48.81
N TYR A 306 9.17 -20.06 47.71
CA TYR A 306 9.84 -19.32 46.64
C TYR A 306 8.93 -18.29 45.95
N SER A 307 7.65 -18.65 45.71
CA SER A 307 6.67 -17.71 45.13
C SER A 307 6.45 -16.47 45.99
N LEU A 308 6.30 -16.64 47.31
CA LEU A 308 6.10 -15.53 48.25
C LEU A 308 7.39 -14.75 48.48
N LEU A 309 8.54 -15.41 48.63
CA LEU A 309 9.83 -14.74 48.80
C LEU A 309 10.21 -13.91 47.57
N GLY A 310 9.90 -14.42 46.37
CA GLY A 310 10.03 -13.66 45.12
C GLY A 310 9.18 -12.38 45.14
N SER A 311 7.94 -12.45 45.62
CA SER A 311 7.08 -11.26 45.81
C SER A 311 7.64 -10.28 46.83
N ALA A 312 8.21 -10.76 47.95
CA ALA A 312 8.84 -9.90 48.95
C ALA A 312 10.03 -9.11 48.36
N TYR A 313 10.91 -9.80 47.62
CA TYR A 313 12.04 -9.15 46.94
C TYR A 313 11.58 -8.19 45.83
N HIS A 314 10.48 -8.52 45.14
CA HIS A 314 9.89 -7.65 44.13
C HIS A 314 9.37 -6.34 44.74
N GLN A 315 8.61 -6.39 45.84
CA GLN A 315 8.14 -5.19 46.55
C GLN A 315 9.28 -4.36 47.17
N LEU A 316 10.39 -5.00 47.53
CA LEU A 316 11.64 -4.33 47.94
C LEU A 316 12.47 -3.78 46.76
N ARG A 317 11.95 -3.86 45.52
CA ARG A 317 12.63 -3.48 44.27
C ARG A 317 13.98 -4.18 44.06
N ASN A 318 14.23 -5.30 44.73
CA ASN A 318 15.42 -6.12 44.53
C ASN A 318 15.15 -7.15 43.42
N TYR A 319 15.00 -6.66 42.20
CA TYR A 319 14.55 -7.46 41.07
C TYR A 319 15.48 -8.63 40.74
N ARG A 320 16.80 -8.47 40.99
CA ARG A 320 17.80 -9.54 40.78
C ARG A 320 17.53 -10.75 41.67
N LEU A 321 17.31 -10.53 42.98
CA LEU A 321 17.00 -11.62 43.90
C LEU A 321 15.59 -12.16 43.69
N ALA A 322 14.63 -11.31 43.32
CA ALA A 322 13.28 -11.75 42.98
C ALA A 322 13.28 -12.77 41.83
N LEU A 323 13.94 -12.46 40.70
CA LEU A 323 14.05 -13.38 39.56
C LEU A 323 14.77 -14.68 39.94
N LYS A 324 15.93 -14.59 40.59
CA LYS A 324 16.68 -15.78 41.02
C LYS A 324 15.83 -16.70 41.91
N THR A 325 15.09 -16.12 42.84
CA THR A 325 14.22 -16.86 43.77
C THR A 325 13.07 -17.54 43.02
N LEU A 326 12.42 -16.81 42.11
CA LEU A 326 11.31 -17.35 41.29
C LEU A 326 11.79 -18.45 40.34
N ASP A 327 12.97 -18.28 39.72
CA ASP A 327 13.56 -19.30 38.85
C ASP A 327 13.89 -20.58 39.61
N THR A 328 14.47 -20.47 40.81
CA THR A 328 14.69 -21.63 41.71
C THR A 328 13.36 -22.31 42.07
N GLY A 329 12.31 -21.54 42.35
CA GLY A 329 10.98 -22.07 42.62
C GLY A 329 10.35 -22.79 41.41
N LEU A 330 10.61 -22.29 40.20
CA LEU A 330 10.16 -22.88 38.94
C LEU A 330 10.96 -24.11 38.53
N GLU A 331 12.23 -24.25 38.94
CA GLU A 331 12.97 -25.51 38.83
C GLU A 331 12.30 -26.63 39.66
N ILE A 332 11.75 -26.28 40.84
CA ILE A 332 11.04 -27.21 41.72
C ILE A 332 9.63 -27.52 41.20
N ALA A 333 8.92 -26.51 40.68
CA ALA A 333 7.56 -26.62 40.17
C ALA A 333 7.40 -25.90 38.82
N PRO A 334 7.80 -26.54 37.70
CA PRO A 334 7.81 -25.90 36.37
C PRO A 334 6.43 -25.51 35.82
N GLU A 335 5.36 -26.09 36.37
CA GLU A 335 3.97 -25.81 35.96
C GLU A 335 3.26 -24.85 36.94
N ASN A 336 4.01 -24.08 37.74
CA ASN A 336 3.40 -23.10 38.64
C ASN A 336 3.08 -21.80 37.87
N TYR A 337 1.84 -21.68 37.40
CA TYR A 337 1.37 -20.52 36.65
C TYR A 337 1.52 -19.19 37.43
N GLU A 338 1.28 -19.17 38.75
CA GLU A 338 1.40 -17.96 39.57
C GLU A 338 2.84 -17.45 39.62
N MET A 339 3.83 -18.35 39.71
CA MET A 339 5.24 -17.97 39.69
C MET A 339 5.68 -17.44 38.32
N HIS A 340 5.17 -18.02 37.22
CA HIS A 340 5.38 -17.46 35.89
C HIS A 340 4.79 -16.05 35.76
N ASN A 341 3.57 -15.82 36.25
CA ASN A 341 2.96 -14.49 36.27
C ASN A 341 3.77 -13.50 37.11
N LYS A 342 4.17 -13.87 38.34
CA LYS A 342 5.01 -13.01 39.20
C LYS A 342 6.36 -12.70 38.56
N ARG A 343 6.99 -13.68 37.91
CA ARG A 343 8.24 -13.46 37.17
C ARG A 343 8.04 -12.48 36.02
N GLY A 344 6.90 -12.56 35.33
CA GLY A 344 6.50 -11.59 34.32
C GLY A 344 6.39 -10.18 34.87
N LEU A 345 5.78 -9.99 36.04
CA LEU A 345 5.70 -8.69 36.71
C LEU A 345 7.09 -8.13 37.06
N VAL A 346 8.00 -8.98 37.56
CA VAL A 346 9.37 -8.55 37.85
C VAL A 346 10.12 -8.14 36.57
N TYR A 347 9.94 -8.87 35.46
CA TYR A 347 10.52 -8.49 34.18
C TYR A 347 9.92 -7.18 33.64
N LYS A 348 8.60 -6.98 33.81
CA LYS A 348 7.91 -5.74 33.41
C LYS A 348 8.49 -4.53 34.15
N ASP A 349 8.66 -4.62 35.47
CA ASP A 349 9.21 -3.53 36.28
C ASP A 349 10.71 -3.25 36.01
N ARG A 350 11.41 -4.20 35.39
CA ARG A 350 12.77 -4.02 34.86
C ARG A 350 12.80 -3.51 33.42
N GLU A 351 11.65 -3.17 32.85
CA GLU A 351 11.47 -2.75 31.45
C GLU A 351 11.90 -3.83 30.42
N GLU A 352 12.01 -5.09 30.85
CA GLU A 352 12.31 -6.24 29.99
C GLU A 352 11.01 -6.83 29.40
N LEU A 353 10.27 -6.00 28.66
CA LEU A 353 8.89 -6.27 28.23
C LEU A 353 8.70 -7.61 27.50
N ARG A 354 9.62 -7.99 26.61
CA ARG A 354 9.54 -9.28 25.89
C ARG A 354 9.60 -10.49 26.82
N LYS A 355 10.50 -10.48 27.81
CA LYS A 355 10.59 -11.57 28.80
C LYS A 355 9.39 -11.58 29.75
N ALA A 356 8.79 -10.41 29.99
CA ALA A 356 7.55 -10.30 30.72
C ALA A 356 6.41 -10.99 29.95
N ILE A 357 6.24 -10.67 28.66
CA ILE A 357 5.25 -11.32 27.77
C ILE A 357 5.44 -12.84 27.75
N ASP A 358 6.66 -13.34 27.57
CA ASP A 358 6.93 -14.78 27.55
C ASP A 358 6.52 -15.47 28.87
N SER A 359 6.82 -14.82 30.01
CA SER A 359 6.48 -15.34 31.32
C SER A 359 4.96 -15.31 31.57
N PHE A 360 4.26 -14.24 31.18
CA PHE A 360 2.80 -14.17 31.26
C PHE A 360 2.12 -15.18 30.32
N TYR A 361 2.63 -15.32 29.10
CA TYR A 361 2.13 -16.31 28.14
C TYR A 361 2.26 -17.72 28.70
N ARG A 362 3.39 -18.06 29.33
CA ARG A 362 3.56 -19.37 29.97
C ARG A 362 2.57 -19.59 31.12
N SER A 363 2.28 -18.56 31.92
CA SER A 363 1.24 -18.63 32.95
C SER A 363 -0.13 -18.97 32.36
N VAL A 364 -0.55 -18.25 31.30
CA VAL A 364 -1.86 -18.45 30.64
C VAL A 364 -1.94 -19.80 29.93
N GLN A 365 -0.83 -20.27 29.35
CA GLN A 365 -0.76 -21.58 28.71
C GLN A 365 -0.96 -22.73 29.70
N ILE A 366 -0.38 -22.62 30.90
CA ILE A 366 -0.54 -23.65 31.94
C ILE A 366 -1.95 -23.58 32.54
N LYS A 367 -2.46 -22.38 32.79
CA LYS A 367 -3.80 -22.17 33.35
C LYS A 367 -4.54 -21.08 32.60
N SER A 368 -5.40 -21.52 31.68
CA SER A 368 -6.10 -20.65 30.74
C SER A 368 -7.25 -19.84 31.36
N ASP A 369 -7.72 -20.17 32.55
CA ASP A 369 -8.76 -19.44 33.28
C ASP A 369 -8.19 -18.48 34.34
N TYR A 370 -6.86 -18.32 34.41
CA TYR A 370 -6.22 -17.41 35.36
C TYR A 370 -6.28 -15.96 34.90
N VAL A 371 -7.35 -15.25 35.30
CA VAL A 371 -7.64 -13.86 34.92
C VAL A 371 -6.45 -12.92 35.13
N PRO A 372 -5.78 -12.85 36.31
CA PRO A 372 -4.65 -11.93 36.51
C PRO A 372 -3.49 -12.14 35.52
N GLY A 373 -3.20 -13.39 35.17
CA GLY A 373 -2.16 -13.70 34.17
C GLY A 373 -2.55 -13.22 32.77
N ARG A 374 -3.82 -13.37 32.38
CA ARG A 374 -4.34 -12.84 31.11
C ARG A 374 -4.34 -11.32 31.07
N THR A 375 -4.77 -10.67 32.15
CA THR A 375 -4.77 -9.21 32.27
C THR A 375 -3.36 -8.64 32.13
N ASN A 376 -2.40 -9.21 32.85
CA ASN A 376 -1.00 -8.79 32.77
C ASN A 376 -0.40 -9.04 31.37
N LEU A 377 -0.72 -10.18 30.75
CA LEU A 377 -0.34 -10.46 29.37
C LEU A 377 -0.92 -9.41 28.41
N ALA A 378 -2.22 -9.08 28.56
CA ALA A 378 -2.91 -8.14 27.70
C ALA A 378 -2.33 -6.73 27.80
N PHE A 379 -2.02 -6.25 29.02
CA PHE A 379 -1.34 -4.98 29.22
C PHE A 379 0.08 -4.97 28.65
N ALA A 380 0.85 -6.05 28.85
CA ALA A 380 2.20 -6.14 28.29
C ALA A 380 2.18 -6.16 26.75
N LEU A 381 1.20 -6.84 26.13
CA LEU A 381 1.00 -6.84 24.68
C LEU A 381 0.53 -5.47 24.15
N LEU A 382 -0.28 -4.75 24.93
CA LEU A 382 -0.69 -3.38 24.61
C LEU A 382 0.52 -2.44 24.60
N GLU A 383 1.39 -2.53 25.60
CA GLU A 383 2.66 -1.77 25.69
C GLU A 383 3.63 -2.12 24.55
N ASP A 384 3.66 -3.37 24.09
CA ASP A 384 4.49 -3.84 22.97
C ASP A 384 3.92 -3.43 21.58
N GLY A 385 2.71 -2.87 21.54
CA GLY A 385 2.03 -2.47 20.29
C GLY A 385 1.28 -3.60 19.59
N ARG A 386 1.16 -4.77 20.21
CA ARG A 386 0.44 -5.95 19.67
C ARG A 386 -1.05 -5.90 20.01
N TYR A 387 -1.74 -4.88 19.49
CA TYR A 387 -3.11 -4.55 19.88
C TYR A 387 -4.14 -5.67 19.61
N ALA A 388 -3.97 -6.44 18.53
CA ALA A 388 -4.88 -7.54 18.21
C ALA A 388 -4.78 -8.69 19.24
N ASP A 389 -3.56 -9.04 19.64
CA ASP A 389 -3.33 -10.05 20.67
C ASP A 389 -3.82 -9.54 22.03
N ALA A 390 -3.51 -8.29 22.39
CA ALA A 390 -3.98 -7.66 23.62
C ALA A 390 -5.52 -7.67 23.71
N ARG A 391 -6.21 -7.35 22.61
CA ARG A 391 -7.68 -7.38 22.52
C ARG A 391 -8.22 -8.77 22.85
N ARG A 392 -7.68 -9.81 22.23
CA ARG A 392 -8.09 -11.19 22.47
C ARG A 392 -7.93 -11.56 23.95
N GLU A 393 -6.79 -11.22 24.56
CA GLU A 393 -6.55 -11.58 25.96
C GLU A 393 -7.48 -10.82 26.93
N PHE A 394 -7.79 -9.54 26.66
CA PHE A 394 -8.80 -8.80 27.44
C PHE A 394 -10.22 -9.36 27.24
N GLU A 395 -10.61 -9.73 26.01
CA GLU A 395 -11.92 -10.33 25.73
C GLU A 395 -12.10 -11.66 26.46
N GLU A 396 -11.08 -12.53 26.45
CA GLU A 396 -11.13 -13.79 27.21
C GLU A 396 -11.12 -13.53 28.72
N ALA A 397 -10.33 -12.58 29.22
CA ALA A 397 -10.36 -12.20 30.64
C ALA A 397 -11.76 -11.68 31.04
N SER A 398 -12.39 -10.83 30.23
CA SER A 398 -13.74 -10.31 30.47
C SER A 398 -14.83 -11.37 30.37
N ARG A 399 -14.64 -12.44 29.58
CA ARG A 399 -15.56 -13.59 29.59
C ARG A 399 -15.47 -14.38 30.90
N LEU A 400 -14.27 -14.50 31.45
CA LEU A 400 -14.02 -15.22 32.70
C LEU A 400 -14.47 -14.42 33.92
N ASP A 401 -14.41 -13.08 33.86
CA ASP A 401 -14.85 -12.18 34.93
C ASP A 401 -15.64 -10.96 34.38
N PRO A 402 -16.91 -11.14 34.00
CA PRO A 402 -17.71 -10.11 33.31
C PRO A 402 -18.03 -8.87 34.15
N GLY A 403 -17.87 -8.94 35.47
CA GLY A 403 -18.15 -7.84 36.41
C GLY A 403 -16.96 -6.93 36.69
N ASN A 404 -15.81 -7.21 36.09
CA ASN A 404 -14.56 -6.51 36.42
C ASN A 404 -14.37 -5.23 35.61
N ASP A 405 -14.59 -4.09 36.27
CA ASP A 405 -14.44 -2.76 35.67
C ASP A 405 -13.02 -2.49 35.14
N GLU A 406 -11.98 -3.10 35.73
CA GLU A 406 -10.61 -2.94 35.27
C GLU A 406 -10.41 -3.58 33.89
N LEU A 407 -10.99 -4.76 33.66
CA LEU A 407 -10.95 -5.44 32.36
C LEU A 407 -11.71 -4.67 31.29
N LYS A 408 -12.85 -4.07 31.66
CA LYS A 408 -13.62 -3.19 30.76
C LYS A 408 -12.80 -1.96 30.36
N LYS A 409 -12.15 -1.30 31.33
CA LYS A 409 -11.25 -0.16 31.07
C LYS A 409 -10.05 -0.57 30.22
N GLY A 410 -9.47 -1.75 30.47
CA GLY A 410 -8.38 -2.33 29.68
C GLY A 410 -8.79 -2.57 28.23
N SER A 411 -9.96 -3.16 28.01
CA SER A 411 -10.54 -3.38 26.68
C SER A 411 -10.75 -2.06 25.91
N GLN A 412 -11.27 -1.04 26.59
CA GLN A 412 -11.42 0.30 26.03
C GLN A 412 -10.06 0.92 25.66
N LEU A 413 -9.05 0.77 26.51
CA LEU A 413 -7.69 1.24 26.21
C LEU A 413 -7.13 0.56 24.96
N VAL A 414 -7.30 -0.76 24.79
CA VAL A 414 -6.85 -1.45 23.58
C VAL A 414 -7.53 -0.91 22.33
N GLU A 415 -8.83 -0.66 22.37
CA GLU A 415 -9.55 -0.06 21.23
C GLU A 415 -9.04 1.36 20.93
N ILE A 416 -8.80 2.18 21.96
CA ILE A 416 -8.21 3.51 21.83
C ILE A 416 -6.86 3.41 21.11
N TYR A 417 -5.91 2.63 21.63
CA TYR A 417 -4.57 2.50 21.02
C TYR A 417 -4.62 1.87 19.62
N THR A 418 -5.56 0.96 19.34
CA THR A 418 -5.76 0.42 17.99
C THR A 418 -6.16 1.53 17.01
N ARG A 419 -7.06 2.43 17.42
CA ARG A 419 -7.49 3.58 16.62
C ARG A 419 -6.39 4.61 16.47
N LEU A 420 -5.64 4.88 17.54
CA LEU A 420 -4.49 5.79 17.48
C LEU A 420 -3.42 5.27 16.51
N ASP A 421 -3.07 3.98 16.54
CA ASP A 421 -2.12 3.40 15.59
C ASP A 421 -2.61 3.46 14.13
N ARG A 422 -3.90 3.20 13.90
CA ARG A 422 -4.49 3.36 12.57
C ARG A 422 -4.46 4.82 12.12
N GLY A 423 -4.81 5.74 12.99
CA GLY A 423 -4.72 7.17 12.75
C GLY A 423 -3.28 7.61 12.43
N ASP A 424 -2.29 7.11 13.17
CA ASP A 424 -0.87 7.42 12.97
C ASP A 424 -0.39 6.87 11.61
N ARG A 425 -0.87 5.71 11.18
CA ARG A 425 -0.65 5.20 9.82
C ARG A 425 -1.27 6.11 8.76
N PHE A 426 -2.49 6.62 8.98
CA PHE A 426 -3.09 7.61 8.09
C PHE A 426 -2.30 8.91 8.04
N VAL A 427 -1.79 9.41 9.18
CA VAL A 427 -0.90 10.59 9.23
C VAL A 427 0.37 10.37 8.41
N ARG A 428 1.05 9.22 8.56
CA ARG A 428 2.24 8.89 7.76
C ARG A 428 1.96 8.86 6.26
N ASN A 429 0.74 8.47 5.89
CA ASN A 429 0.28 8.43 4.49
C ASN A 429 -0.34 9.76 4.01
N GLY A 430 -0.27 10.83 4.79
CA GLY A 430 -0.84 12.15 4.45
C GLY A 430 -2.37 12.23 4.47
N ARG A 431 -3.06 11.18 4.94
CA ARG A 431 -4.53 11.05 5.01
C ARG A 431 -5.07 11.64 6.31
N PHE A 432 -4.94 12.96 6.46
CA PHE A 432 -5.19 13.61 7.75
C PHE A 432 -6.67 13.64 8.19
N GLN A 433 -7.62 13.60 7.26
CA GLN A 433 -9.04 13.57 7.62
C GLN A 433 -9.43 12.22 8.22
N GLU A 434 -8.97 11.12 7.62
CA GLU A 434 -9.18 9.78 8.16
C GLU A 434 -8.43 9.58 9.47
N ALA A 435 -7.23 10.16 9.60
CA ALA A 435 -6.50 10.15 10.87
C ALA A 435 -7.31 10.82 11.99
N LEU A 436 -7.84 12.02 11.73
CA LEU A 436 -8.66 12.74 12.70
C LEU A 436 -9.95 11.99 13.03
N ALA A 437 -10.60 11.35 12.05
CA ALA A 437 -11.78 10.53 12.32
C ALA A 437 -11.47 9.37 13.28
N GLU A 438 -10.33 8.69 13.12
CA GLU A 438 -9.92 7.61 14.04
C GLU A 438 -9.57 8.14 15.43
N TYR A 439 -8.90 9.28 15.53
CA TYR A 439 -8.60 9.91 16.81
C TYR A 439 -9.85 10.45 17.52
N GLU A 440 -10.82 10.97 16.76
CA GLU A 440 -12.10 11.41 17.27
C GLU A 440 -12.93 10.23 17.79
N ALA A 441 -12.96 9.12 17.06
CA ALA A 441 -13.56 7.88 17.54
C ALA A 441 -12.86 7.34 18.80
N ALA A 442 -11.52 7.49 18.91
CA ALA A 442 -10.80 7.15 20.13
C ALA A 442 -11.21 8.04 21.32
N ARG A 443 -11.47 9.33 21.08
CA ARG A 443 -11.96 10.29 22.09
C ARG A 443 -13.38 9.96 22.57
N GLU A 444 -14.25 9.50 21.67
CA GLU A 444 -15.63 9.12 22.01
C GLU A 444 -15.68 7.90 22.95
N ILE A 445 -14.68 7.03 22.91
CA ILE A 445 -14.58 5.88 23.83
C ILE A 445 -14.27 6.35 25.24
N ARG A 446 -13.21 7.17 25.38
CA ARG A 446 -12.83 7.83 26.64
C ARG A 446 -12.14 9.16 26.33
N ASP A 447 -12.64 10.23 26.94
CA ASP A 447 -12.14 11.59 26.82
C ASP A 447 -11.13 11.97 27.92
N ASP A 448 -10.77 11.01 28.78
CA ASP A 448 -9.83 11.18 29.89
C ASP A 448 -8.40 10.72 29.56
N GLN A 449 -8.11 10.42 28.28
CA GLN A 449 -6.81 9.91 27.83
C GLN A 449 -5.97 11.01 27.15
N PRO A 450 -4.87 11.51 27.77
CA PRO A 450 -4.03 12.56 27.21
C PRO A 450 -3.45 12.20 25.83
N VAL A 451 -3.13 10.91 25.62
CA VAL A 451 -2.54 10.40 24.38
C VAL A 451 -3.43 10.61 23.15
N VAL A 452 -4.76 10.63 23.33
CA VAL A 452 -5.71 10.92 22.25
C VAL A 452 -5.59 12.37 21.80
N TYR A 453 -5.56 13.30 22.74
CA TYR A 453 -5.39 14.73 22.46
C TYR A 453 -4.00 15.06 21.93
N ASN A 454 -2.96 14.34 22.37
CA ASN A 454 -1.64 14.43 21.76
C ASN A 454 -1.69 14.05 20.28
N SER A 455 -2.39 12.96 19.95
CA SER A 455 -2.52 12.48 18.56
C SER A 455 -3.33 13.44 17.69
N LEU A 456 -4.46 13.95 18.21
CA LEU A 456 -5.25 15.02 17.57
C LEU A 456 -4.40 16.29 17.36
N GLY A 457 -3.69 16.74 18.39
CA GLY A 457 -2.85 17.93 18.35
C GLY A 457 -1.73 17.81 17.31
N ARG A 458 -1.06 16.64 17.23
CA ARG A 458 -0.05 16.36 16.20
C ARG A 458 -0.64 16.38 14.79
N ALA A 459 -1.82 15.82 14.60
CA ALA A 459 -2.49 15.79 13.30
C ALA A 459 -2.93 17.18 12.84
N GLU A 460 -3.51 17.98 13.74
CA GLU A 460 -3.86 19.38 13.46
C GLU A 460 -2.63 20.24 13.18
N LEU A 461 -1.53 20.01 13.91
CA LEU A 461 -0.24 20.68 13.67
C LEU A 461 0.30 20.34 12.27
N ALA A 462 0.25 19.07 11.87
CA ALA A 462 0.67 18.63 10.54
C ALA A 462 -0.18 19.27 9.42
N ARG A 463 -1.47 19.52 9.67
CA ARG A 463 -2.38 20.26 8.78
C ARG A 463 -2.19 21.79 8.84
N ARG A 464 -1.25 22.30 9.66
CA ARG A 464 -1.03 23.72 9.96
C ARG A 464 -2.24 24.43 10.59
N ASN A 465 -3.16 23.69 11.21
CA ASN A 465 -4.22 24.24 12.03
C ASN A 465 -3.69 24.49 13.46
N TYR A 466 -2.90 25.55 13.60
CA TYR A 466 -2.19 25.84 14.85
C TYR A 466 -3.14 26.06 16.05
N ARG A 467 -4.32 26.66 15.82
CA ARG A 467 -5.32 26.87 16.87
C ARG A 467 -5.93 25.56 17.37
N GLY A 468 -6.27 24.65 16.45
CA GLY A 468 -6.75 23.31 16.79
C GLY A 468 -5.69 22.49 17.52
N ALA A 469 -4.44 22.55 17.05
CA ALA A 469 -3.31 21.89 17.69
C ALA A 469 -3.08 22.40 19.13
N GLU A 470 -3.05 23.72 19.31
CA GLU A 470 -2.92 24.35 20.63
C GLU A 470 -4.02 23.89 21.59
N THR A 471 -5.27 23.92 21.15
CA THR A 471 -6.43 23.51 21.97
C THR A 471 -6.29 22.07 22.45
N ASN A 472 -5.90 21.16 21.55
CA ASN A 472 -5.74 19.75 21.89
C ASN A 472 -4.56 19.52 22.83
N PHE A 473 -3.39 20.13 22.59
CA PHE A 473 -2.26 19.98 23.50
C PHE A 473 -2.51 20.61 24.89
N GLN A 474 -3.21 21.74 24.96
CA GLN A 474 -3.65 22.30 26.24
C GLN A 474 -4.63 21.37 26.97
N LYS A 475 -5.53 20.70 26.24
CA LYS A 475 -6.43 19.71 26.83
C LYS A 475 -5.67 18.48 27.34
N ALA A 476 -4.66 18.01 26.61
CA ALA A 476 -3.76 16.95 27.08
C ALA A 476 -3.06 17.36 28.39
N LEU A 477 -2.57 18.60 28.47
CA LEU A 477 -1.94 19.14 29.69
C LEU A 477 -2.90 19.38 30.85
N ALA A 478 -4.18 19.61 30.58
CA ALA A 478 -5.20 19.71 31.61
C ALA A 478 -5.53 18.34 32.24
N LEU A 479 -5.33 17.25 31.49
CA LEU A 479 -5.51 15.87 31.97
C LEU A 479 -4.23 15.33 32.64
N ASP A 480 -3.07 15.72 32.14
CA ASP A 480 -1.75 15.35 32.65
C ASP A 480 -0.81 16.55 32.56
N ASP A 481 -0.54 17.20 33.69
CA ASP A 481 0.24 18.45 33.76
C ASP A 481 1.73 18.25 33.44
N LYS A 482 2.21 17.00 33.46
CA LYS A 482 3.58 16.60 33.14
C LYS A 482 3.71 16.00 31.75
N ASN A 483 2.67 16.11 30.90
CA ASN A 483 2.65 15.49 29.60
C ASN A 483 3.71 16.07 28.63
N VAL A 484 4.86 15.40 28.55
CA VAL A 484 5.99 15.82 27.69
C VAL A 484 5.60 15.93 26.21
N PRO A 485 4.87 14.98 25.60
CA PRO A 485 4.43 15.12 24.20
C PRO A 485 3.58 16.37 23.94
N ALA A 486 2.71 16.75 24.88
CA ALA A 486 1.89 17.95 24.76
C ALA A 486 2.73 19.24 24.86
N LEU A 487 3.67 19.31 25.81
CA LEU A 487 4.61 20.45 25.93
C LEU A 487 5.44 20.60 24.65
N GLN A 488 5.95 19.49 24.10
CA GLN A 488 6.68 19.49 22.83
C GLN A 488 5.80 20.00 21.68
N GLY A 489 4.55 19.55 21.61
CA GLY A 489 3.56 20.01 20.64
C GLY A 489 3.32 21.52 20.73
N LEU A 490 3.13 22.04 21.93
CA LEU A 490 2.92 23.48 22.17
C LEU A 490 4.14 24.33 21.83
N ILE A 491 5.36 23.88 22.17
CA ILE A 491 6.58 24.58 21.76
C ILE A 491 6.58 24.74 20.23
N ARG A 492 6.33 23.66 19.48
CA ARG A 492 6.27 23.72 18.01
C ARG A 492 5.17 24.66 17.49
N VAL A 493 3.99 24.66 18.12
CA VAL A 493 2.90 25.59 17.78
C VAL A 493 3.32 27.05 18.01
N TYR A 494 3.92 27.34 19.16
CA TYR A 494 4.31 28.70 19.53
C TYR A 494 5.51 29.20 18.72
N SER A 495 6.50 28.35 18.40
CA SER A 495 7.58 28.68 17.47
C SER A 495 7.03 29.00 16.08
N ALA A 496 6.10 28.18 15.56
CA ALA A 496 5.50 28.36 14.24
C ALA A 496 4.64 29.63 14.14
N THR A 497 3.96 30.00 15.24
CA THR A 497 3.11 31.21 15.32
C THR A 497 3.85 32.44 15.85
N ARG A 498 5.15 32.32 16.15
CA ARG A 498 6.02 33.39 16.71
C ARG A 498 5.55 33.95 18.06
N GLN A 499 4.91 33.12 18.88
CA GLN A 499 4.44 33.47 20.22
C GLN A 499 5.53 33.26 21.28
N ARG A 500 6.53 34.16 21.30
CA ARG A 500 7.75 33.99 22.12
C ARG A 500 7.51 33.88 23.63
N ALA A 501 6.51 34.57 24.17
CA ALA A 501 6.24 34.53 25.61
C ALA A 501 5.71 33.16 26.07
N GLN A 502 4.73 32.63 25.34
CA GLN A 502 4.14 31.31 25.60
C GLN A 502 5.16 30.19 25.34
N GLU A 503 5.99 30.33 24.31
CA GLU A 503 7.08 29.40 24.03
C GLU A 503 8.06 29.31 25.20
N GLN A 504 8.52 30.46 25.72
CA GLN A 504 9.41 30.50 26.89
C GLN A 504 8.78 29.90 28.14
N GLN A 505 7.51 30.21 28.41
CA GLN A 505 6.78 29.63 29.54
C GLN A 505 6.67 28.10 29.43
N THR A 506 6.39 27.59 28.23
CA THR A 506 6.27 26.15 27.98
C THR A 506 7.63 25.45 28.11
N LEU A 507 8.70 26.09 27.62
CA LEU A 507 10.07 25.59 27.74
C LEU A 507 10.53 25.52 29.20
N ALA A 508 10.16 26.51 30.03
CA ALA A 508 10.44 26.50 31.46
C ALA A 508 9.76 25.32 32.18
N ARG A 509 8.49 25.04 31.86
CA ARG A 509 7.78 23.85 32.39
C ARG A 509 8.45 22.54 31.97
N LEU A 510 8.85 22.41 30.70
CA LEU A 510 9.61 21.25 30.24
C LEU A 510 10.94 21.11 30.99
N GLN A 511 11.60 22.23 31.28
CA GLN A 511 12.86 22.26 32.02
C GLN A 511 12.73 21.74 33.45
N GLU A 512 11.63 22.06 34.15
CA GLU A 512 11.35 21.56 35.50
C GLU A 512 11.21 20.03 35.55
N LEU A 513 10.66 19.42 34.50
CA LEU A 513 10.46 17.97 34.41
C LEU A 513 11.76 17.19 34.15
N THR A 514 12.75 17.82 33.52
CA THR A 514 14.01 17.15 33.09
C THR A 514 14.77 16.45 34.21
N ARG A 515 14.64 16.91 35.46
CA ARG A 515 15.36 16.33 36.61
C ARG A 515 14.96 14.89 36.90
N ASN A 516 13.70 14.53 36.59
CA ASN A 516 13.11 13.25 36.96
C ASN A 516 12.52 12.49 35.75
N ASP A 517 12.49 13.09 34.56
CA ASP A 517 11.96 12.50 33.34
C ASP A 517 12.99 12.60 32.21
N ILE A 518 13.52 11.45 31.80
CA ILE A 518 14.52 11.35 30.74
C ILE A 518 13.97 11.73 29.37
N THR A 519 12.67 11.50 29.14
CA THR A 519 11.98 11.90 27.90
C THR A 519 11.86 13.42 27.84
N ALA A 520 11.54 14.07 28.96
CA ALA A 520 11.55 15.52 29.07
C ALA A 520 12.95 16.09 28.81
N ALA A 521 13.98 15.47 29.40
CA ALA A 521 15.36 15.85 29.22
C ALA A 521 15.82 15.73 27.76
N ILE A 522 15.53 14.60 27.09
CA ILE A 522 15.83 14.40 25.67
C ILE A 522 15.08 15.42 24.81
N THR A 523 13.81 15.67 25.11
CA THR A 523 12.98 16.63 24.38
C THR A 523 13.54 18.05 24.46
N LEU A 524 14.05 18.47 25.62
CA LEU A 524 14.72 19.76 25.78
C LEU A 524 16.04 19.81 25.00
N GLY A 525 16.79 18.73 24.91
CA GLY A 525 17.97 18.68 24.03
C GLY A 525 17.59 18.82 22.56
N ARG A 526 16.47 18.20 22.15
CA ARG A 526 15.97 18.27 20.77
C ARG A 526 15.49 19.65 20.37
N THR A 527 15.03 20.50 21.30
CA THR A 527 14.71 21.90 20.94
C THR A 527 15.97 22.67 20.55
N LYS A 528 17.14 22.32 21.10
CA LYS A 528 18.44 22.88 20.70
C LYS A 528 18.91 22.33 19.35
N GLU A 529 18.68 21.04 19.09
CA GLU A 529 18.89 20.42 17.77
C GLU A 529 18.04 21.11 16.70
N ASP A 530 16.74 21.28 16.95
CA ASP A 530 15.78 21.91 16.02
C ASP A 530 16.15 23.39 15.76
N ALA A 531 16.80 24.06 16.72
CA ALA A 531 17.34 25.42 16.56
C ALA A 531 18.67 25.48 15.78
N GLY A 532 19.30 24.33 15.47
CA GLY A 532 20.62 24.24 14.83
C GLY A 532 21.79 24.58 15.75
N ASN A 533 21.56 24.68 17.08
CA ASN A 533 22.59 25.01 18.06
C ASN A 533 23.35 23.76 18.52
N TRP A 534 24.06 23.09 17.59
CA TRP A 534 24.68 21.78 17.82
C TRP A 534 25.65 21.74 19.01
N GLN A 535 26.40 22.82 19.23
CA GLN A 535 27.34 22.94 20.36
C GLN A 535 26.62 23.01 21.72
N GLU A 536 25.43 23.62 21.76
CA GLU A 536 24.63 23.70 22.98
C GLU A 536 23.91 22.38 23.26
N ALA A 537 23.48 21.68 22.21
CA ALA A 537 22.95 20.33 22.27
C ALA A 537 24.02 19.32 22.74
N GLU A 538 25.25 19.39 22.19
CA GLU A 538 26.39 18.56 22.60
C GLU A 538 26.63 18.70 24.10
N ARG A 539 26.84 19.94 24.60
CA ARG A 539 27.12 20.20 26.01
C ARG A 539 26.00 19.66 26.90
N TYR A 540 24.76 19.86 26.49
CA TYR A 540 23.60 19.41 27.24
C TYR A 540 23.51 17.87 27.32
N TYR A 541 23.67 17.16 26.20
CA TYR A 541 23.64 15.69 26.20
C TYR A 541 24.85 15.07 26.90
N GLN A 542 26.02 15.69 26.84
CA GLN A 542 27.18 15.27 27.63
C GLN A 542 26.94 15.41 29.13
N GLU A 543 26.31 16.51 29.58
CA GLU A 543 25.92 16.67 30.98
C GLU A 543 24.89 15.62 31.41
N LEU A 544 23.95 15.29 30.53
CA LEU A 544 22.94 14.27 30.78
C LEU A 544 23.56 12.86 30.90
N LEU A 545 24.51 12.51 30.03
CA LEU A 545 25.26 11.24 30.10
C LEU A 545 26.19 11.15 31.32
N LYS A 546 26.70 12.27 31.84
CA LYS A 546 27.44 12.25 33.13
C LYS A 546 26.54 11.82 34.28
N ALA A 547 25.27 12.22 34.26
CA ALA A 547 24.29 11.83 35.28
C ALA A 547 23.75 10.41 35.04
N GLN A 548 23.61 9.99 33.78
CA GLN A 548 23.02 8.70 33.37
C GLN A 548 23.86 8.06 32.24
N PRO A 549 24.99 7.40 32.56
CA PRO A 549 25.96 6.95 31.55
C PRO A 549 25.48 5.86 30.58
N GLU A 550 24.51 5.05 31.02
CA GLU A 550 23.98 3.91 30.27
C GLU A 550 22.74 4.27 29.42
N GLU A 551 22.32 5.55 29.42
CA GLU A 551 21.09 5.95 28.74
C GLU A 551 21.27 5.96 27.22
N LYS A 552 20.89 4.84 26.59
CA LYS A 552 21.07 4.61 25.15
C LYS A 552 20.42 5.71 24.30
N ALA A 553 19.21 6.15 24.63
CA ALA A 553 18.49 7.15 23.83
C ALA A 553 19.24 8.50 23.78
N VAL A 554 19.93 8.86 24.86
CA VAL A 554 20.76 10.07 24.93
C VAL A 554 22.06 9.88 24.17
N ARG A 555 22.69 8.70 24.30
CA ARG A 555 23.90 8.33 23.55
C ARG A 555 23.64 8.39 22.04
N ASP A 556 22.52 7.82 21.59
CA ASP A 556 22.09 7.82 20.18
C ASP A 556 21.87 9.25 19.66
N ARG A 557 21.26 10.12 20.47
CA ARG A 557 21.07 11.56 20.16
C ARG A 557 22.38 12.33 20.09
N LEU A 558 23.30 12.08 21.02
CA LEU A 558 24.63 12.70 20.99
C LEU A 558 25.42 12.26 19.74
N GLY A 559 25.33 10.99 19.34
CA GLY A 559 25.87 10.50 18.06
C GLY A 559 25.28 11.25 16.86
N TYR A 560 23.97 11.49 16.86
CA TYR A 560 23.31 12.31 15.82
C TYR A 560 23.78 13.78 15.81
N VAL A 561 23.98 14.38 16.99
CA VAL A 561 24.55 15.74 17.10
C VAL A 561 25.96 15.78 16.51
N TYR A 562 26.82 14.81 16.85
CA TYR A 562 28.16 14.72 16.28
C TYR A 562 28.15 14.51 14.76
N TYR A 563 27.27 13.67 14.26
CA TYR A 563 27.09 13.48 12.82
C TYR A 563 26.75 14.80 12.11
N ASN A 564 25.81 15.59 12.65
CA ASN A 564 25.43 16.87 12.06
C ASN A 564 26.55 17.93 12.14
N MET A 565 27.33 17.95 13.23
CA MET A 565 28.54 18.77 13.33
C MET A 565 29.59 18.35 12.30
N GLY A 566 29.79 17.04 12.11
CA GLY A 566 30.65 16.50 11.06
C GLY A 566 30.21 16.92 9.66
N LEU A 567 28.91 16.86 9.36
CA LEU A 567 28.34 17.34 8.11
C LEU A 567 28.55 18.84 7.91
N GLU A 568 28.47 19.66 8.96
CA GLU A 568 28.74 21.09 8.88
C GLU A 568 30.22 21.38 8.61
N GLU A 569 31.13 20.65 9.26
CA GLU A 569 32.57 20.76 9.00
C GLU A 569 32.96 20.27 7.61
N ASN A 570 32.36 19.17 7.15
CA ASN A 570 32.56 18.64 5.82
C ASN A 570 32.11 19.64 4.75
N ARG A 571 30.95 20.31 4.95
CA ARG A 571 30.47 21.38 4.07
C ARG A 571 31.39 22.60 4.02
N ARG A 572 32.18 22.82 5.07
CA ARG A 572 33.21 23.88 5.13
C ARG A 572 34.55 23.42 4.55
N GLU A 573 34.60 22.24 3.93
CA GLU A 573 35.82 21.61 3.38
C GLU A 573 36.90 21.39 4.45
N ARG A 574 36.52 21.33 5.73
CA ARG A 574 37.40 21.03 6.87
C ARG A 574 37.32 19.53 7.16
N PHE A 575 37.88 18.73 6.27
CA PHE A 575 37.72 17.27 6.27
C PHE A 575 38.30 16.61 7.53
N GLN A 576 39.42 17.09 8.09
CA GLN A 576 39.98 16.52 9.30
C GLN A 576 39.11 16.77 10.55
N PRO A 577 38.64 18.01 10.82
CA PRO A 577 37.60 18.22 11.84
C PRO A 577 36.31 17.42 11.62
N ALA A 578 35.89 17.29 10.36
CA ALA A 578 34.70 16.49 10.01
C ALA A 578 34.89 15.02 10.36
N LEU A 579 36.03 14.42 9.99
CA LEU A 579 36.38 13.04 10.32
C LEU A 579 36.33 12.80 11.83
N ASN A 580 36.93 13.70 12.62
CA ASN A 580 36.92 13.59 14.09
C ASN A 580 35.49 13.58 14.67
N TYR A 581 34.57 14.36 14.09
CA TYR A 581 33.16 14.34 14.52
C TYR A 581 32.42 13.09 14.05
N PHE A 582 32.68 12.60 12.83
CA PHE A 582 32.08 11.35 12.36
C PHE A 582 32.55 10.12 13.14
N GLU A 583 33.84 10.06 13.54
CA GLU A 583 34.35 9.00 14.40
C GLU A 583 33.70 9.03 15.79
N LYS A 584 33.45 10.22 16.35
CA LYS A 584 32.62 10.35 17.56
C LYS A 584 31.18 9.93 17.30
N ALA A 585 30.60 10.28 16.17
CA ALA A 585 29.25 9.81 15.82
C ALA A 585 29.19 8.27 15.79
N GLU A 586 30.23 7.61 15.27
CA GLU A 586 30.37 6.14 15.21
C GLU A 586 30.50 5.51 16.60
N GLU A 587 31.28 6.13 17.49
CA GLU A 587 31.43 5.69 18.88
C GLU A 587 30.12 5.73 19.68
N PHE A 588 29.31 6.78 19.46
CA PHE A 588 28.08 7.01 20.20
C PHE A 588 26.86 6.34 19.57
N ASN A 589 26.77 6.32 18.24
CA ASN A 589 25.67 5.75 17.47
C ASN A 589 26.16 5.15 16.14
N PRO A 590 26.63 3.89 16.14
CA PRO A 590 27.09 3.22 14.92
C PRO A 590 25.95 2.83 13.97
N GLN A 591 24.68 3.02 14.36
CA GLN A 591 23.51 2.64 13.58
C GLN A 591 22.99 3.78 12.68
N ILE A 592 23.69 4.91 12.62
CA ILE A 592 23.38 5.99 11.67
C ILE A 592 23.58 5.42 10.25
N PRO A 593 22.52 5.29 9.43
CA PRO A 593 22.59 4.53 8.18
C PRO A 593 23.64 5.03 7.21
N GLU A 594 23.83 6.35 7.11
CA GLU A 594 24.72 6.99 6.14
C GLU A 594 26.16 7.18 6.66
N LEU A 595 26.42 6.81 7.91
CA LEU A 595 27.69 7.10 8.58
C LEU A 595 28.88 6.31 8.00
N PRO A 596 28.77 5.00 7.70
CA PRO A 596 29.88 4.24 7.11
C PRO A 596 30.33 4.81 5.76
N GLU A 597 29.38 5.12 4.87
CA GLU A 597 29.66 5.74 3.58
C GLU A 597 30.23 7.15 3.75
N THR A 598 29.67 7.94 4.69
CA THR A 598 30.17 9.29 4.98
C THR A 598 31.61 9.27 5.50
N LEU A 599 31.95 8.33 6.38
CA LEU A 599 33.31 8.14 6.89
C LEU A 599 34.27 7.75 5.77
N GLN A 600 33.87 6.83 4.89
CA GLN A 600 34.65 6.46 3.73
C GLN A 600 34.89 7.67 2.82
N VAL A 601 33.83 8.40 2.45
CA VAL A 601 33.90 9.58 1.59
C VAL A 601 34.80 10.65 2.19
N VAL A 602 34.73 10.92 3.50
CA VAL A 602 35.56 11.93 4.14
C VAL A 602 37.02 11.51 4.19
N ARG A 603 37.32 10.22 4.43
CA ARG A 603 38.69 9.67 4.36
C ARG A 603 39.27 9.77 2.95
N GLU A 604 38.48 9.43 1.94
CA GLU A 604 38.85 9.62 0.53
C GLU A 604 39.04 11.11 0.21
N ASN A 605 38.16 11.99 0.69
CA ASN A 605 38.30 13.44 0.48
C ASN A 605 39.58 13.99 1.12
N ILE A 606 40.04 13.43 2.24
CA ILE A 606 41.33 13.78 2.85
C ILE A 606 42.48 13.30 1.95
N GLU A 607 42.42 12.06 1.46
CA GLU A 607 43.44 11.46 0.60
C GLU A 607 43.59 12.21 -0.74
N TYR A 608 42.45 12.60 -1.35
CA TYR A 608 42.39 13.24 -2.66
C TYR A 608 42.11 14.74 -2.59
N ALA A 609 42.31 15.37 -1.41
CA ALA A 609 42.01 16.78 -1.15
C ALA A 609 42.65 17.72 -2.18
N ALA A 610 43.82 17.36 -2.73
CA ALA A 610 44.52 18.14 -3.75
C ALA A 610 43.84 18.13 -5.13
N GLU A 611 43.08 17.09 -5.46
CA GLU A 611 42.39 16.97 -6.75
C GLU A 611 40.94 17.45 -6.69
N LEU A 612 40.31 17.52 -5.50
CA LEU A 612 38.94 18.00 -5.32
C LEU A 612 38.70 19.40 -5.92
N PRO A 613 39.58 20.42 -5.75
CA PRO A 613 39.38 21.72 -6.40
C PRO A 613 39.42 21.64 -7.92
N LYS A 614 40.26 20.77 -8.49
CA LYS A 614 40.35 20.57 -9.95
C LYS A 614 39.12 19.85 -10.47
N LEU A 615 38.67 18.79 -9.79
CA LEU A 615 37.47 18.05 -10.14
C LEU A 615 36.23 18.96 -10.05
N LYS A 616 36.09 19.74 -8.98
CA LYS A 616 35.02 20.74 -8.82
C LYS A 616 35.04 21.78 -9.94
N ARG A 617 36.22 22.25 -10.33
CA ARG A 617 36.39 23.15 -11.48
C ARG A 617 35.98 22.48 -12.81
N ALA A 618 36.35 21.21 -13.02
CA ALA A 618 35.95 20.44 -14.20
C ALA A 618 34.44 20.24 -14.25
N GLU A 619 33.81 19.88 -13.13
CA GLU A 619 32.36 19.73 -13.00
C GLU A 619 31.61 21.04 -13.19
N ASP A 620 32.17 22.16 -12.73
CA ASP A 620 31.61 23.48 -12.96
C ASP A 620 31.64 23.87 -14.43
N HIS A 621 32.73 23.59 -15.14
CA HIS A 621 32.78 23.76 -16.60
C HIS A 621 31.78 22.81 -17.29
N PHE A 622 31.71 21.55 -16.85
CA PHE A 622 30.78 20.55 -17.40
C PHE A 622 29.31 20.96 -17.24
N ARG A 623 28.91 21.42 -16.05
CA ARG A 623 27.55 21.88 -15.74
C ARG A 623 27.15 23.12 -16.54
N ARG A 624 28.11 23.97 -16.88
CA ARG A 624 27.90 25.15 -17.74
C ARG A 624 27.86 24.82 -19.24
N GLY A 625 28.05 23.56 -19.62
CA GLY A 625 28.13 23.14 -21.02
C GLY A 625 29.47 23.49 -21.69
N GLU A 626 30.48 23.89 -20.91
CA GLU A 626 31.81 24.28 -21.40
C GLU A 626 32.69 23.03 -21.57
N PHE A 627 32.23 22.07 -22.38
CA PHE A 627 32.84 20.73 -22.48
C PHE A 627 34.30 20.75 -22.95
N ARG A 628 34.70 21.70 -23.80
CA ARG A 628 36.10 21.88 -24.21
C ARG A 628 37.04 22.26 -23.06
N ALA A 629 36.53 22.99 -22.06
CA ALA A 629 37.30 23.39 -20.89
C ALA A 629 37.30 22.30 -19.81
N ALA A 630 36.20 21.56 -19.68
CA ALA A 630 36.06 20.47 -18.71
C ALA A 630 36.91 19.24 -19.07
N LEU A 631 36.93 18.86 -20.35
CA LEU A 631 37.56 17.64 -20.85
C LEU A 631 39.04 17.46 -20.40
N PRO A 632 39.97 18.40 -20.63
CA PRO A 632 41.37 18.19 -20.25
C PRO A 632 41.57 18.12 -18.73
N ILE A 633 40.68 18.73 -17.95
CA ILE A 633 40.74 18.67 -16.48
C ILE A 633 40.24 17.30 -16.00
N PHE A 634 39.15 16.78 -16.57
CA PHE A 634 38.71 15.41 -16.27
C PHE A 634 39.75 14.37 -16.68
N GLU A 635 40.42 14.53 -17.83
CA GLU A 635 41.51 13.65 -18.25
C GLU A 635 42.68 13.68 -17.25
N ASP A 636 43.15 14.87 -16.82
CA ASP A 636 44.20 15.00 -15.78
C ASP A 636 43.80 14.30 -14.48
N VAL A 637 42.58 14.58 -13.98
CA VAL A 637 42.10 13.98 -12.73
C VAL A 637 41.92 12.46 -12.88
N TYR A 638 41.46 11.98 -14.03
CA TYR A 638 41.27 10.55 -14.30
C TYR A 638 42.59 9.78 -14.28
N THR A 639 43.71 10.37 -14.72
CA THR A 639 45.02 9.70 -14.64
C THR A 639 45.42 9.32 -13.21
N ARG A 640 44.93 10.06 -12.21
CA ARG A 640 45.24 9.84 -10.79
C ARG A 640 44.16 9.05 -10.06
N LEU A 641 42.89 9.34 -10.32
CA LEU A 641 41.75 8.75 -9.59
C LEU A 641 41.21 7.47 -10.23
N GLN A 642 41.37 7.29 -11.55
CA GLN A 642 40.86 6.16 -12.33
C GLN A 642 39.40 5.73 -12.04
N ARG A 643 38.54 6.67 -11.59
CA ARG A 643 37.13 6.38 -11.26
C ARG A 643 36.25 6.35 -12.51
N SER A 644 35.39 5.34 -12.59
CA SER A 644 34.47 5.10 -13.71
C SER A 644 33.52 6.27 -13.98
N LEU A 645 33.07 6.98 -12.95
CA LEU A 645 32.25 8.18 -13.09
C LEU A 645 32.98 9.30 -13.86
N ILE A 646 34.29 9.47 -13.65
CA ILE A 646 35.10 10.47 -14.35
C ILE A 646 35.28 10.06 -15.81
N LEU A 647 35.52 8.78 -16.08
CA LEU A 647 35.56 8.25 -17.45
C LEU A 647 34.25 8.50 -18.20
N VAL A 648 33.10 8.30 -17.54
CA VAL A 648 31.77 8.64 -18.08
C VAL A 648 31.64 10.13 -18.37
N LYS A 649 32.21 11.02 -17.53
CA LYS A 649 32.24 12.47 -17.82
C LYS A 649 33.10 12.81 -19.03
N ILE A 650 34.26 12.17 -19.17
CA ILE A 650 35.14 12.31 -20.34
C ILE A 650 34.41 11.88 -21.62
N ALA A 651 33.80 10.69 -21.61
CA ALA A 651 33.00 10.19 -22.73
C ALA A 651 31.84 11.14 -23.09
N ASN A 652 31.11 11.65 -22.09
CA ASN A 652 30.05 12.63 -22.31
C ASN A 652 30.56 13.97 -22.88
N CYS A 653 31.76 14.42 -22.47
CA CYS A 653 32.42 15.57 -23.08
C CYS A 653 32.70 15.32 -24.56
N TYR A 654 33.27 14.16 -24.92
CA TYR A 654 33.51 13.81 -26.32
C TYR A 654 32.22 13.77 -27.15
N ILE A 655 31.17 13.14 -26.63
CA ILE A 655 29.86 13.09 -27.29
C ILE A 655 29.30 14.51 -27.50
N ALA A 656 29.32 15.35 -26.47
CA ALA A 656 28.81 16.72 -26.56
C ALA A 656 29.62 17.63 -27.49
N LEU A 657 30.88 17.30 -27.75
CA LEU A 657 31.76 17.99 -28.70
C LEU A 657 31.62 17.47 -30.14
N GLY A 658 30.74 16.50 -30.40
CA GLY A 658 30.53 15.89 -31.71
C GLY A 658 31.45 14.70 -32.02
N GLU A 659 32.33 14.31 -31.10
CA GLU A 659 33.20 13.11 -31.19
C GLU A 659 32.50 11.88 -30.59
N GLU A 660 31.27 11.61 -31.03
CA GLU A 660 30.38 10.60 -30.44
C GLU A 660 30.97 9.18 -30.47
N GLN A 661 31.52 8.76 -31.61
CA GLN A 661 32.14 7.44 -31.76
C GLN A 661 33.28 7.22 -30.77
N LYS A 662 34.09 8.26 -30.54
CA LYS A 662 35.23 8.19 -29.62
C LYS A 662 34.79 8.07 -28.16
N GLY A 663 33.76 8.81 -27.77
CA GLY A 663 33.19 8.74 -26.42
C GLY A 663 32.58 7.37 -26.13
N ILE A 664 31.85 6.78 -27.08
CA ILE A 664 31.24 5.45 -26.90
C ILE A 664 32.28 4.34 -26.93
N GLN A 665 33.23 4.38 -27.86
CA GLN A 665 34.29 3.38 -27.93
C GLN A 665 35.14 3.36 -26.64
N MET A 666 35.38 4.52 -26.03
CA MET A 666 36.05 4.63 -24.74
C MET A 666 35.31 3.92 -23.61
N LEU A 667 33.97 3.99 -23.59
CA LEU A 667 33.16 3.27 -22.61
C LEU A 667 33.13 1.77 -22.89
N GLU A 668 33.03 1.36 -24.17
CA GLU A 668 33.06 -0.06 -24.57
C GLU A 668 34.39 -0.74 -24.28
N ASP A 669 35.52 -0.04 -24.50
CA ASP A 669 36.85 -0.55 -24.23
C ASP A 669 37.08 -0.74 -22.72
N ALA A 670 36.52 0.13 -21.88
CA ALA A 670 36.53 -0.04 -20.43
C ALA A 670 35.79 -1.33 -20.03
N THR A 671 34.58 -1.57 -20.55
CA THR A 671 33.81 -2.79 -20.28
C THR A 671 34.56 -4.07 -20.70
N ARG A 672 35.34 -4.03 -21.79
CA ARG A 672 36.17 -5.16 -22.27
C ARG A 672 37.39 -5.44 -21.40
N SER A 673 37.89 -4.46 -20.65
CA SER A 673 39.06 -4.60 -19.78
C SER A 673 38.79 -5.31 -18.44
N GLY A 674 37.54 -5.74 -18.21
CA GLY A 674 37.13 -6.52 -17.03
C GLY A 674 36.42 -5.70 -15.94
N THR A 675 36.23 -4.39 -16.13
CA THR A 675 35.43 -3.57 -15.22
C THR A 675 33.94 -3.80 -15.48
N THR A 676 33.26 -4.52 -14.60
CA THR A 676 31.78 -4.67 -14.60
C THR A 676 31.09 -3.51 -13.88
N ASP A 677 31.58 -2.29 -14.08
CA ASP A 677 31.03 -1.12 -13.38
C ASP A 677 29.68 -0.72 -13.97
N VAL A 678 28.71 -0.59 -13.06
CA VAL A 678 27.31 -0.29 -13.37
C VAL A 678 27.21 1.06 -14.09
N GLU A 679 27.98 2.06 -13.67
CA GLU A 679 27.94 3.42 -14.21
C GLU A 679 28.33 3.50 -15.69
N ILE A 680 29.28 2.66 -16.13
CA ILE A 680 29.74 2.62 -17.54
C ILE A 680 28.65 1.99 -18.41
N SER A 681 28.07 0.88 -17.94
CA SER A 681 26.98 0.18 -18.63
C SER A 681 25.74 1.07 -18.73
N GLU A 682 25.38 1.77 -17.65
CA GLU A 682 24.27 2.72 -17.61
C GLU A 682 24.47 3.89 -18.60
N ALA A 683 25.70 4.39 -18.73
CA ALA A 683 26.02 5.46 -19.68
C ALA A 683 25.83 5.01 -21.14
N ILE A 684 26.24 3.79 -21.49
CA ILE A 684 26.07 3.20 -22.82
C ILE A 684 24.57 3.05 -23.16
N TYR A 685 23.78 2.45 -22.27
CA TYR A 685 22.36 2.23 -22.53
C TYR A 685 21.54 3.52 -22.52
N ASN A 686 21.91 4.50 -21.68
CA ASN A 686 21.28 5.82 -21.71
C ASN A 686 21.58 6.57 -23.03
N HIS A 687 22.75 6.33 -23.63
CA HIS A 687 23.06 6.85 -24.95
C HIS A 687 22.18 6.21 -26.04
N MET A 688 22.03 4.88 -26.03
CA MET A 688 21.13 4.16 -26.95
C MET A 688 19.68 4.68 -26.84
N LEU A 689 19.20 4.93 -25.62
CA LEU A 689 17.88 5.51 -25.38
C LEU A 689 17.72 6.88 -26.05
N ARG A 690 18.74 7.75 -25.99
CA ARG A 690 18.72 9.07 -26.65
C ARG A 690 18.72 8.99 -28.18
N LYS A 691 19.30 7.95 -28.77
CA LYS A 691 19.29 7.70 -30.23
C LYS A 691 17.97 7.12 -30.74
N GLY A 692 17.04 6.76 -29.85
CA GLY A 692 15.77 6.14 -30.20
C GLY A 692 15.80 4.62 -30.23
N ASP A 693 16.93 3.98 -29.87
CA ASP A 693 17.04 2.52 -29.73
C ASP A 693 16.43 2.04 -28.40
N VAL A 694 15.14 2.37 -28.19
CA VAL A 694 14.43 2.22 -26.91
C VAL A 694 14.45 0.76 -26.40
N GLN A 695 14.29 -0.22 -27.28
CA GLN A 695 14.24 -1.63 -26.88
C GLN A 695 15.59 -2.15 -26.37
N LYS A 696 16.69 -1.86 -27.08
CA LYS A 696 18.04 -2.26 -26.65
C LYS A 696 18.42 -1.62 -25.32
N ALA A 697 18.06 -0.35 -25.12
CA ALA A 697 18.28 0.33 -23.86
C ALA A 697 17.48 -0.32 -22.72
N ARG A 698 16.20 -0.68 -22.95
CA ARG A 698 15.36 -1.37 -21.96
C ARG A 698 15.98 -2.71 -21.56
N ASP A 699 16.37 -3.52 -22.53
CA ASP A 699 16.96 -4.84 -22.28
C ASP A 699 18.29 -4.73 -21.50
N GLY A 700 19.13 -3.75 -21.87
CA GLY A 700 20.39 -3.48 -21.18
C GLY A 700 20.21 -3.01 -19.73
N PHE A 701 19.31 -2.06 -19.47
CA PHE A 701 18.99 -1.65 -18.09
C PHE A 701 18.36 -2.79 -17.27
N GLN A 702 17.56 -3.65 -17.91
CA GLN A 702 16.98 -4.83 -17.25
C GLN A 702 18.06 -5.84 -16.84
N GLU A 703 19.07 -6.05 -17.68
CA GLU A 703 20.22 -6.91 -17.36
C GLU A 703 20.99 -6.39 -16.13
N ILE A 704 21.22 -5.07 -16.07
CA ILE A 704 21.90 -4.44 -14.94
C ILE A 704 21.13 -4.70 -13.64
N VAL A 705 19.84 -4.41 -13.59
CA VAL A 705 19.06 -4.58 -12.34
C VAL A 705 18.86 -6.04 -11.95
N ASN A 706 18.92 -6.97 -12.91
CA ASN A 706 18.90 -8.41 -12.63
C ASN A 706 20.20 -8.88 -11.94
N ARG A 707 21.34 -8.28 -12.29
CA ARG A 707 22.65 -8.58 -11.68
C ARG A 707 22.87 -7.81 -10.38
N ASP A 708 22.50 -6.54 -10.37
CA ASP A 708 22.61 -5.63 -9.23
C ASP A 708 21.26 -4.93 -8.99
N PRO A 709 20.41 -5.49 -8.12
CA PRO A 709 19.15 -4.88 -7.78
C PRO A 709 19.28 -3.47 -7.16
N SER A 710 20.44 -3.08 -6.62
CA SER A 710 20.65 -1.78 -5.98
C SER A 710 20.91 -0.63 -6.96
N ALA A 711 21.05 -0.92 -8.25
CA ALA A 711 21.26 0.04 -9.33
C ALA A 711 20.05 0.97 -9.56
N TYR A 712 19.89 1.96 -8.67
CA TYR A 712 18.73 2.85 -8.62
C TYR A 712 18.53 3.65 -9.92
N TYR A 713 19.61 4.02 -10.61
CA TYR A 713 19.53 4.80 -11.86
C TYR A 713 18.99 3.96 -13.00
N SER A 714 19.38 2.69 -13.10
CA SER A 714 18.81 1.72 -14.04
C SER A 714 17.31 1.51 -13.81
N TRP A 715 16.87 1.32 -12.56
CA TRP A 715 15.43 1.27 -12.22
C TRP A 715 14.70 2.55 -12.64
N TYR A 716 15.29 3.71 -12.39
CA TYR A 716 14.74 4.99 -12.83
C TYR A 716 14.63 5.07 -14.36
N LYS A 717 15.63 4.60 -15.11
CA LYS A 717 15.61 4.61 -16.58
C LYS A 717 14.59 3.64 -17.16
N LEU A 718 14.43 2.46 -16.59
CA LEU A 718 13.34 1.55 -16.92
C LEU A 718 11.97 2.22 -16.71
N GLY A 719 11.79 2.90 -15.57
CA GLY A 719 10.57 3.66 -15.30
C GLY A 719 10.32 4.79 -16.31
N VAL A 720 11.37 5.51 -16.75
CA VAL A 720 11.25 6.53 -17.81
C VAL A 720 10.83 5.89 -19.14
N ILE A 721 11.39 4.74 -19.51
CA ILE A 721 11.03 4.01 -20.72
C ILE A 721 9.56 3.57 -20.67
N ASP A 722 9.09 3.07 -19.54
CA ASP A 722 7.70 2.64 -19.34
C ASP A 722 6.74 3.84 -19.39
N LEU A 723 7.14 4.98 -18.81
CA LEU A 723 6.38 6.23 -18.90
C LEU A 723 6.25 6.71 -20.36
N MET A 724 7.31 6.63 -21.16
CA MET A 724 7.27 6.95 -22.59
C MET A 724 6.33 6.02 -23.38
N ARG A 725 6.21 4.75 -22.96
CA ARG A 725 5.30 3.75 -23.52
C ARG A 725 3.87 3.86 -22.99
N LYS A 726 3.60 4.81 -22.07
CA LYS A 726 2.32 4.97 -21.34
C LYS A 726 1.95 3.76 -20.48
N GLU A 727 2.95 2.98 -20.05
CA GLU A 727 2.83 1.84 -19.14
C GLU A 727 2.92 2.34 -17.67
N PHE A 728 1.97 3.19 -17.25
CA PHE A 728 2.09 3.97 -16.00
C PHE A 728 2.28 3.13 -14.74
N SER A 729 1.57 2.00 -14.61
CA SER A 729 1.69 1.12 -13.43
C SER A 729 3.09 0.52 -13.30
N GLN A 730 3.70 0.09 -14.41
CA GLN A 730 5.06 -0.45 -14.42
C GLN A 730 6.10 0.65 -14.15
N ALA A 731 5.88 1.85 -14.71
CA ALA A 731 6.71 3.00 -14.43
C ALA A 731 6.73 3.34 -12.93
N ILE A 732 5.56 3.36 -12.27
CA ILE A 732 5.45 3.61 -10.83
C ILE A 732 6.20 2.55 -10.01
N GLU A 733 6.11 1.27 -10.39
CA GLU A 733 6.85 0.20 -9.71
C GLU A 733 8.35 0.41 -9.84
N ASN A 734 8.84 0.64 -11.07
CA ASN A 734 10.26 0.85 -11.36
C ASN A 734 10.81 2.11 -10.65
N PHE A 735 10.07 3.21 -10.63
CA PHE A 735 10.47 4.38 -9.83
C PHE A 735 10.44 4.09 -8.33
N SER A 736 9.49 3.29 -7.84
CA SER A 736 9.46 2.89 -6.44
C SER A 736 10.66 2.04 -6.06
N ARG A 737 11.10 1.13 -6.93
CA ARG A 737 12.34 0.37 -6.75
C ARG A 737 13.56 1.29 -6.71
N ALA A 738 13.66 2.26 -7.62
CA ALA A 738 14.73 3.25 -7.59
C ALA A 738 14.79 4.01 -6.24
N LEU A 739 13.63 4.41 -5.73
CA LEU A 739 13.52 5.16 -4.47
C LEU A 739 13.71 4.30 -3.20
N ILE A 740 13.51 2.98 -3.28
CA ILE A 740 13.89 2.06 -2.20
C ILE A 740 15.39 2.09 -1.99
N TYR A 741 16.17 2.04 -3.08
CA TYR A 741 17.63 2.00 -3.00
C TYR A 741 18.26 3.38 -2.87
N LYS A 742 17.58 4.44 -3.33
CA LYS A 742 18.03 5.83 -3.15
C LYS A 742 16.89 6.76 -2.72
N PRO A 743 16.60 6.85 -1.40
CA PRO A 743 15.50 7.66 -0.87
C PRO A 743 15.71 9.18 -0.97
N ASP A 744 16.93 9.67 -1.21
CA ASP A 744 17.23 11.10 -1.42
C ASP A 744 17.18 11.52 -2.90
N PHE A 745 16.78 10.60 -3.80
CA PHE A 745 16.78 10.85 -5.25
C PHE A 745 15.57 11.68 -5.70
N ALA A 746 15.66 13.00 -5.54
CA ALA A 746 14.58 13.95 -5.86
C ALA A 746 14.00 13.78 -7.28
N VAL A 747 14.84 13.49 -8.28
CA VAL A 747 14.41 13.25 -9.67
C VAL A 747 13.52 11.99 -9.79
N GLY A 748 13.76 10.98 -8.97
CA GLY A 748 12.92 9.77 -8.89
C GLY A 748 11.52 10.07 -8.38
N TYR A 749 11.40 10.88 -7.32
CA TYR A 749 10.10 11.34 -6.80
C TYR A 749 9.35 12.19 -7.83
N ILE A 750 10.04 13.09 -8.54
CA ILE A 750 9.42 13.87 -9.63
C ILE A 750 8.86 12.93 -10.70
N ALA A 751 9.66 11.97 -11.18
CA ALA A 751 9.22 11.07 -12.25
C ALA A 751 8.09 10.13 -11.81
N ARG A 752 8.12 9.63 -10.57
CA ARG A 752 7.01 8.85 -9.99
C ARG A 752 5.76 9.70 -9.82
N GLY A 753 5.90 10.95 -9.38
CA GLY A 753 4.81 11.92 -9.29
C GLY A 753 4.12 12.16 -10.64
N VAL A 754 4.91 12.33 -11.72
CA VAL A 754 4.36 12.44 -13.08
C VAL A 754 3.62 11.15 -13.47
N ALA A 755 4.22 9.98 -13.26
CA ALA A 755 3.57 8.71 -13.59
C ALA A 755 2.27 8.48 -12.80
N LEU A 756 2.23 8.83 -11.51
CA LEU A 756 1.03 8.77 -10.67
C LEU A 756 -0.04 9.75 -11.14
N TYR A 757 0.35 10.95 -11.57
CA TYR A 757 -0.59 11.94 -12.09
C TYR A 757 -1.29 11.43 -13.36
N GLU A 758 -0.51 10.90 -14.32
CA GLU A 758 -1.02 10.31 -15.56
C GLU A 758 -1.82 9.03 -15.31
N ASN A 759 -1.49 8.26 -14.26
CA ASN A 759 -2.25 7.09 -13.81
C ASN A 759 -3.57 7.46 -13.09
N GLY A 760 -3.82 8.75 -12.83
CA GLY A 760 -5.03 9.25 -12.14
C GLY A 760 -4.92 9.34 -10.60
N ASP A 761 -3.80 8.93 -10.01
CA ASP A 761 -3.50 9.00 -8.57
C ASP A 761 -3.05 10.41 -8.13
N LYS A 762 -3.87 11.43 -8.42
CA LYS A 762 -3.53 12.87 -8.30
C LYS A 762 -2.97 13.28 -6.93
N GLU A 763 -3.61 12.88 -5.83
CA GLU A 763 -3.12 13.24 -4.49
C GLU A 763 -1.77 12.61 -4.16
N LYS A 764 -1.50 11.38 -4.62
CA LYS A 764 -0.18 10.77 -4.45
C LYS A 764 0.87 11.53 -5.27
N ALA A 765 0.53 11.94 -6.49
CA ALA A 765 1.43 12.75 -7.32
C ALA A 765 1.85 14.06 -6.63
N ARG A 766 0.90 14.77 -6.01
CA ARG A 766 1.21 15.98 -5.21
C ARG A 766 2.20 15.69 -4.08
N LEU A 767 1.94 14.62 -3.32
CA LEU A 767 2.80 14.21 -2.20
C LEU A 767 4.23 13.87 -2.68
N GLU A 768 4.37 13.23 -3.84
CA GLU A 768 5.68 12.94 -4.43
C GLU A 768 6.44 14.21 -4.85
N PHE A 769 5.77 15.21 -5.42
CA PHE A 769 6.42 16.49 -5.74
C PHE A 769 6.83 17.26 -4.47
N GLU A 770 6.00 17.22 -3.42
CA GLU A 770 6.36 17.80 -2.12
C GLU A 770 7.53 17.06 -1.48
N GLU A 771 7.58 15.73 -1.61
CA GLU A 771 8.67 14.91 -1.10
C GLU A 771 9.98 15.19 -1.85
N ALA A 772 9.93 15.33 -3.18
CA ALA A 772 11.10 15.72 -3.98
C ALA A 772 11.72 17.05 -3.49
N LEU A 773 10.91 18.02 -3.06
CA LEU A 773 11.37 19.30 -2.48
C LEU A 773 11.89 19.17 -1.05
N ARG A 774 11.48 18.14 -0.31
CA ARG A 774 12.07 17.82 1.00
C ARG A 774 13.45 17.21 0.83
N GLN A 775 13.61 16.30 -0.12
CA GLN A 775 14.88 15.62 -0.39
C GLN A 775 15.92 16.59 -0.94
N ASP A 776 15.55 17.39 -1.94
CA ASP A 776 16.39 18.45 -2.45
C ASP A 776 15.59 19.75 -2.58
N ARG A 777 15.88 20.70 -1.68
CA ARG A 777 15.25 22.02 -1.68
C ARG A 777 15.55 22.80 -2.96
N GLN A 778 16.62 22.46 -3.68
CA GLN A 778 16.99 23.04 -4.98
C GLN A 778 16.45 22.24 -6.18
N ALA A 779 15.66 21.19 -5.98
CA ALA A 779 14.96 20.47 -7.04
C ALA A 779 13.84 21.34 -7.63
N SER A 780 14.24 22.38 -8.35
CA SER A 780 13.35 23.39 -8.92
C SER A 780 12.25 22.73 -9.75
N LEU A 781 12.59 21.71 -10.54
CA LEU A 781 11.63 20.92 -11.33
C LEU A 781 10.47 20.33 -10.50
N ALA A 782 10.67 19.96 -9.23
CA ALA A 782 9.59 19.52 -8.36
C ALA A 782 8.63 20.67 -8.02
N SER A 783 9.16 21.85 -7.70
CA SER A 783 8.35 23.07 -7.50
C SER A 783 7.58 23.43 -8.77
N PHE A 784 8.20 23.31 -9.94
CA PHE A 784 7.49 23.53 -11.21
C PHE A 784 6.34 22.54 -11.40
N ASN A 785 6.58 21.25 -11.23
CA ASN A 785 5.55 20.21 -11.35
C ASN A 785 4.43 20.37 -10.31
N LEU A 786 4.74 20.82 -9.09
CA LEU A 786 3.74 21.16 -8.08
C LEU A 786 2.88 22.37 -8.49
N GLY A 787 3.49 23.37 -9.14
CA GLY A 787 2.77 24.50 -9.73
C GLY A 787 1.83 24.06 -10.85
N VAL A 788 2.28 23.17 -11.74
CA VAL A 788 1.45 22.58 -12.81
C VAL A 788 0.33 21.72 -12.22
N PHE A 789 0.61 20.94 -11.18
CA PHE A 789 -0.40 20.18 -10.44
C PHE A 789 -1.51 21.10 -9.89
N PHE A 790 -1.14 22.14 -9.14
CA PHE A 790 -2.13 23.09 -8.60
C PHE A 790 -2.90 23.79 -9.71
N PHE A 791 -2.26 24.04 -10.85
CA PHE A 791 -2.94 24.62 -12.00
C PHE A 791 -4.01 23.68 -12.57
N ASN A 792 -3.66 22.41 -12.82
CA ASN A 792 -4.58 21.43 -13.38
C ASN A 792 -5.74 21.06 -12.43
N GLU A 793 -5.52 21.13 -11.12
CA GLU A 793 -6.56 20.95 -10.09
C GLU A 793 -7.32 22.26 -9.77
N ASN A 794 -7.22 23.27 -10.64
CA ASN A 794 -7.93 24.55 -10.56
C ASN A 794 -7.64 25.36 -9.26
N MET A 795 -6.50 25.14 -8.61
CA MET A 795 -6.00 25.87 -7.45
C MET A 795 -5.09 27.04 -7.87
N VAL A 796 -5.67 27.98 -8.62
CA VAL A 796 -4.92 28.99 -9.38
C VAL A 796 -3.99 29.86 -8.52
N ASP A 797 -4.43 30.32 -7.35
CA ASP A 797 -3.60 31.19 -6.49
C ASP A 797 -2.37 30.49 -5.91
N ARG A 798 -2.51 29.19 -5.61
CA ARG A 798 -1.38 28.36 -5.17
C ARG A 798 -0.41 28.14 -6.32
N ALA A 799 -0.90 27.82 -7.52
CA ALA A 799 -0.08 27.65 -8.71
C ALA A 799 0.76 28.90 -9.00
N LYS A 800 0.14 30.09 -8.99
CA LYS A 800 0.84 31.36 -9.16
C LYS A 800 1.91 31.59 -8.10
N SER A 801 1.57 31.36 -6.83
CA SER A 801 2.50 31.55 -5.72
C SER A 801 3.75 30.68 -5.89
N VAL A 802 3.56 29.42 -6.27
CA VAL A 802 4.66 28.48 -6.51
C VAL A 802 5.52 28.93 -7.70
N PHE A 803 4.92 29.29 -8.83
CA PHE A 803 5.67 29.79 -9.99
C PHE A 803 6.43 31.08 -9.70
N PHE A 804 5.89 32.00 -8.91
CA PHE A 804 6.60 33.22 -8.51
C PHE A 804 7.80 32.93 -7.62
N VAL A 805 7.67 32.03 -6.66
CA VAL A 805 8.79 31.60 -5.81
C VAL A 805 9.86 30.94 -6.67
N PHE A 806 9.47 30.02 -7.56
CA PHE A 806 10.38 29.37 -8.50
C PHE A 806 11.17 30.41 -9.32
N LEU A 807 10.50 31.42 -9.88
CA LEU A 807 11.15 32.41 -10.75
C LEU A 807 12.07 33.39 -10.02
N LYS A 808 11.92 33.55 -8.71
CA LYS A 808 12.90 34.28 -7.89
C LYS A 808 14.23 33.54 -7.82
N GLU A 809 14.18 32.21 -7.79
CA GLU A 809 15.37 31.35 -7.72
C GLU A 809 15.97 31.10 -9.10
N GLN A 810 15.13 30.83 -10.12
CA GLN A 810 15.55 30.50 -11.47
C GLN A 810 14.90 31.42 -12.53
N PRO A 811 15.37 32.67 -12.65
CA PRO A 811 14.72 33.68 -13.48
C PRO A 811 14.83 33.43 -15.00
N ARG A 812 15.78 32.58 -15.43
CA ARG A 812 16.01 32.19 -16.83
C ARG A 812 15.27 30.92 -17.26
N PHE A 813 14.52 30.26 -16.38
CA PHE A 813 13.73 29.08 -16.75
C PHE A 813 12.35 29.54 -17.23
N THR A 814 12.00 29.20 -18.46
CA THR A 814 10.87 29.81 -19.18
C THR A 814 9.52 29.16 -18.89
N ASP A 815 9.47 27.86 -18.56
CA ASP A 815 8.21 27.13 -18.41
C ASP A 815 7.27 27.66 -17.29
N PRO A 816 7.73 28.07 -16.09
CA PRO A 816 6.86 28.69 -15.08
C PRO A 816 6.26 30.02 -15.55
N ARG A 817 7.01 30.82 -16.33
CA ARG A 817 6.49 32.07 -16.92
C ARG A 817 5.45 31.78 -17.98
N PHE A 818 5.66 30.73 -18.77
CA PHE A 818 4.67 30.26 -19.75
C PHE A 818 3.36 29.86 -19.06
N GLN A 819 3.44 29.10 -17.96
CA GLN A 819 2.27 28.72 -17.16
C GLN A 819 1.58 29.93 -16.50
N LEU A 820 2.35 30.87 -15.94
CA LEU A 820 1.81 32.11 -15.39
C LEU A 820 1.08 32.94 -16.46
N SER A 821 1.65 33.05 -17.65
CA SER A 821 1.04 33.72 -18.79
C SER A 821 -0.32 33.11 -19.13
N TYR A 822 -0.39 31.79 -19.23
CA TYR A 822 -1.64 31.07 -19.47
C TYR A 822 -2.68 31.29 -18.35
N ILE A 823 -2.26 31.27 -17.09
CA ILE A 823 -3.14 31.56 -15.95
C ILE A 823 -3.72 32.99 -16.05
N TYR A 824 -2.88 34.00 -16.28
CA TYR A 824 -3.32 35.38 -16.40
C TYR A 824 -4.25 35.58 -17.59
N PHE A 825 -3.97 34.91 -18.71
CA PHE A 825 -4.83 34.89 -19.88
C PHE A 825 -6.23 34.34 -19.56
N LYS A 826 -6.32 33.19 -18.86
CA LYS A 826 -7.60 32.60 -18.42
C LYS A 826 -8.39 33.48 -17.45
N GLN A 827 -7.71 34.32 -16.68
CA GLN A 827 -8.33 35.30 -15.78
C GLN A 827 -8.68 36.64 -16.48
N ASN A 828 -8.52 36.71 -17.80
CA ASN A 828 -8.68 37.93 -18.60
C ASN A 828 -7.75 39.09 -18.20
N ASN A 829 -6.64 38.81 -17.51
CA ASN A 829 -5.60 39.79 -17.19
C ASN A 829 -4.53 39.77 -18.29
N LEU A 830 -4.89 40.32 -19.45
CA LEU A 830 -4.09 40.25 -20.67
C LEU A 830 -2.75 41.01 -20.57
N GLU A 831 -2.71 42.09 -19.80
CA GLU A 831 -1.49 42.89 -19.58
C GLU A 831 -0.41 42.07 -18.87
N GLN A 832 -0.77 41.39 -17.78
CA GLN A 832 0.18 40.56 -17.04
C GLN A 832 0.52 39.28 -17.83
N ALA A 833 -0.43 38.73 -18.59
CA ALA A 833 -0.18 37.59 -19.48
C ALA A 833 0.85 37.93 -20.57
N GLU A 834 0.71 39.10 -21.20
CA GLU A 834 1.64 39.65 -22.20
C GLU A 834 3.05 39.84 -21.59
N LYS A 835 3.12 40.39 -20.37
CA LYS A 835 4.39 40.62 -19.69
C LYS A 835 5.19 39.34 -19.47
N GLU A 836 4.56 38.28 -18.95
CA GLU A 836 5.26 37.03 -18.67
C GLU A 836 5.68 36.29 -19.95
N ILE A 837 4.87 36.31 -21.02
CA ILE A 837 5.23 35.64 -22.27
C ILE A 837 6.33 36.38 -23.05
N ARG A 838 6.35 37.72 -23.00
CA ARG A 838 7.43 38.51 -23.60
C ARG A 838 8.77 38.23 -22.93
N GLU A 839 8.78 37.96 -21.62
CA GLU A 839 9.99 37.48 -20.96
C GLU A 839 10.41 36.08 -21.40
N CYS A 840 9.46 35.16 -21.62
CA CYS A 840 9.78 33.85 -22.20
C CYS A 840 10.51 34.02 -23.55
N ILE A 841 9.96 34.85 -24.44
CA ILE A 841 10.52 35.15 -25.76
C ILE A 841 11.91 35.80 -25.67
N ARG A 842 12.12 36.71 -24.69
CA ARG A 842 13.42 37.35 -24.48
C ARG A 842 14.50 36.34 -24.06
N ILE A 843 14.12 35.34 -23.27
CA ILE A 843 15.05 34.32 -22.76
C ILE A 843 15.31 33.22 -23.80
N SER A 844 14.26 32.65 -24.38
CA SER A 844 14.32 31.58 -25.39
C SER A 844 13.25 31.81 -26.45
N PRO A 845 13.60 32.33 -27.65
CA PRO A 845 12.62 32.54 -28.71
C PRO A 845 12.21 31.21 -29.34
N GLU A 846 11.05 30.69 -28.94
CA GLU A 846 10.46 29.44 -29.43
C GLU A 846 9.05 29.66 -30.02
N ALA A 847 8.70 28.92 -31.06
CA ALA A 847 7.42 29.05 -31.76
C ALA A 847 6.19 29.01 -30.83
N ARG A 848 6.22 28.13 -29.81
CA ARG A 848 5.13 27.98 -28.82
C ARG A 848 4.90 29.25 -27.97
N TYR A 849 5.95 30.02 -27.67
CA TYR A 849 5.82 31.23 -26.85
C TYR A 849 5.26 32.39 -27.67
N TYR A 850 5.69 32.52 -28.91
CA TYR A 850 5.09 33.49 -29.82
C TYR A 850 3.62 33.14 -30.10
N ASN A 851 3.26 31.85 -30.21
CA ASN A 851 1.86 31.44 -30.35
C ASN A 851 1.01 31.86 -29.14
N ALA A 852 1.50 31.67 -27.91
CA ALA A 852 0.77 32.14 -26.72
C ALA A 852 0.66 33.68 -26.65
N LEU A 853 1.68 34.42 -27.11
CA LEU A 853 1.59 35.88 -27.26
C LEU A 853 0.53 36.27 -28.30
N ALA A 854 0.44 35.53 -29.41
CA ALA A 854 -0.61 35.72 -30.39
C ALA A 854 -2.00 35.48 -29.77
N GLU A 855 -2.22 34.39 -29.02
CA GLU A 855 -3.50 34.13 -28.34
C GLU A 855 -3.92 35.26 -27.38
N ILE A 856 -2.96 35.83 -26.63
CA ILE A 856 -3.21 37.00 -25.77
C ILE A 856 -3.66 38.21 -26.58
N TYR A 857 -3.03 38.46 -27.72
CA TYR A 857 -3.40 39.56 -28.60
C TYR A 857 -4.69 39.32 -29.38
N GLU A 858 -5.02 38.08 -29.74
CA GLU A 858 -6.33 37.70 -30.29
C GLU A 858 -7.42 38.12 -29.32
N LYS A 859 -7.29 37.72 -28.05
CA LYS A 859 -8.25 38.05 -27.02
C LYS A 859 -8.32 39.57 -26.75
N SER A 860 -7.18 40.24 -26.71
CA SER A 860 -7.11 41.70 -26.53
C SER A 860 -7.75 42.46 -27.69
N TYR A 861 -7.61 41.92 -28.91
CA TYR A 861 -8.23 42.48 -30.11
C TYR A 861 -9.73 42.20 -30.15
N GLU A 862 -10.19 41.00 -29.77
CA GLU A 862 -11.62 40.68 -29.61
C GLU A 862 -12.32 41.63 -28.64
N ASP A 863 -11.71 41.87 -27.47
CA ASP A 863 -12.32 42.64 -26.38
C ASP A 863 -12.40 44.16 -26.69
N SER A 864 -11.47 44.71 -27.49
CA SER A 864 -11.34 46.18 -27.67
C SER A 864 -11.36 46.68 -29.12
N ARG A 865 -11.05 45.82 -30.09
CA ARG A 865 -10.94 46.10 -31.53
C ARG A 865 -10.12 47.36 -31.89
N THR A 866 -9.14 47.73 -31.06
CA THR A 866 -8.32 48.93 -31.32
C THR A 866 -7.26 48.67 -32.39
N PRO A 867 -6.89 49.68 -33.21
CA PRO A 867 -5.83 49.56 -34.21
C PRO A 867 -4.48 49.14 -33.63
N ALA A 868 -4.17 49.58 -32.41
CA ALA A 868 -2.93 49.21 -31.71
C ALA A 868 -2.87 47.71 -31.36
N ASN A 869 -3.99 47.12 -30.95
CA ASN A 869 -4.06 45.68 -30.64
C ASN A 869 -4.04 44.82 -31.92
N ALA A 870 -4.68 45.29 -33.01
CA ALA A 870 -4.57 44.66 -34.33
C ALA A 870 -3.12 44.65 -34.84
N GLN A 871 -2.39 45.76 -34.65
CA GLN A 871 -0.99 45.86 -35.03
C GLN A 871 -0.11 44.89 -34.22
N LYS A 872 -0.24 44.86 -32.89
CA LYS A 872 0.49 43.93 -32.01
C LYS A 872 0.25 42.46 -32.38
N LEU A 873 -1.01 42.09 -32.66
CA LEU A 873 -1.37 40.74 -33.10
C LEU A 873 -0.73 40.38 -34.45
N ARG A 874 -0.79 41.31 -35.41
CA ARG A 874 -0.21 41.15 -36.75
C ARG A 874 1.31 40.99 -36.73
N GLU A 875 2.00 41.81 -35.95
CA GLU A 875 3.46 41.73 -35.78
C GLU A 875 3.85 40.37 -35.20
N THR A 876 3.09 39.88 -34.20
CA THR A 876 3.35 38.58 -33.58
C THR A 876 3.11 37.42 -34.55
N TYR A 877 2.04 37.43 -35.34
CA TYR A 877 1.82 36.42 -36.38
C TYR A 877 2.90 36.43 -37.46
N SER A 878 3.34 37.61 -37.87
CA SER A 878 4.42 37.75 -38.85
C SER A 878 5.73 37.16 -38.31
N GLU A 879 6.05 37.40 -37.03
CA GLU A 879 7.24 36.84 -36.37
C GLU A 879 7.19 35.31 -36.27
N ILE A 880 6.03 34.71 -35.95
CA ILE A 880 5.87 33.24 -35.93
C ILE A 880 6.16 32.66 -37.33
N ILE A 881 5.56 33.26 -38.36
CA ILE A 881 5.65 32.78 -39.75
C ILE A 881 7.09 32.90 -40.28
N GLN A 882 7.81 33.97 -39.92
CA GLN A 882 9.17 34.22 -40.38
C GLN A 882 10.23 33.41 -39.63
N ARG A 883 10.15 33.35 -38.30
CA ARG A 883 11.17 32.69 -37.47
C ARG A 883 10.99 31.18 -37.38
N PHE A 884 9.75 30.68 -37.49
CA PHE A 884 9.41 29.27 -37.31
C PHE A 884 8.50 28.74 -38.42
N PRO A 885 8.92 28.83 -39.70
CA PRO A 885 8.07 28.62 -40.86
C PRO A 885 7.46 27.21 -40.96
N ASP A 886 8.14 26.21 -40.39
CA ASP A 886 7.75 24.79 -40.37
C ASP A 886 6.95 24.39 -39.12
N SER A 887 6.76 25.30 -38.16
CA SER A 887 5.97 25.01 -36.96
C SER A 887 4.47 24.92 -37.28
N GLU A 888 3.75 24.05 -36.58
CA GLU A 888 2.29 23.98 -36.67
C GLU A 888 1.63 25.34 -36.36
N TYR A 889 2.24 26.11 -35.44
CA TYR A 889 1.80 27.46 -35.08
C TYR A 889 1.92 28.45 -36.24
N ALA A 890 2.87 28.31 -37.16
CA ALA A 890 2.94 29.15 -38.35
C ALA A 890 1.77 28.88 -39.31
N ARG A 891 1.32 27.61 -39.41
CA ARG A 891 0.11 27.26 -40.18
C ARG A 891 -1.14 27.91 -39.58
N ARG A 892 -1.34 27.78 -38.26
CA ARG A 892 -2.44 28.42 -37.52
C ARG A 892 -2.37 29.95 -37.59
N SER A 893 -1.19 30.54 -37.47
CA SER A 893 -0.98 31.99 -37.56
C SER A 893 -1.34 32.54 -38.94
N ARG A 894 -1.00 31.81 -40.02
CA ARG A 894 -1.42 32.16 -41.40
C ARG A 894 -2.94 32.11 -41.57
N GLU A 895 -3.59 31.14 -40.94
CA GLU A 895 -5.05 30.98 -40.93
C GLU A 895 -5.75 32.08 -40.12
N GLN A 896 -5.30 32.36 -38.89
CA GLN A 896 -5.88 33.36 -37.99
C GLN A 896 -5.66 34.81 -38.46
N MET A 897 -4.47 35.10 -39.02
CA MET A 897 -4.20 36.40 -39.67
C MET A 897 -5.09 36.62 -40.90
N ARG A 898 -5.68 35.56 -41.47
CA ARG A 898 -6.62 35.59 -42.59
C ARG A 898 -8.10 35.63 -42.15
N THR A 899 -8.44 35.14 -40.96
CA THR A 899 -9.83 35.08 -40.44
C THR A 899 -10.17 36.19 -39.43
N VAL A 900 -9.28 36.58 -38.51
CA VAL A 900 -9.55 37.50 -37.38
C VAL A 900 -9.22 38.97 -37.71
N MET A 901 -8.26 39.22 -38.60
CA MET A 901 -7.86 40.57 -39.02
C MET A 901 -7.99 40.75 -40.54
N PRO A 902 -9.21 40.66 -41.10
CA PRO A 902 -9.42 40.75 -42.55
C PRO A 902 -8.99 42.11 -43.15
N ASP A 903 -9.00 43.19 -42.35
CA ASP A 903 -8.75 44.57 -42.80
C ASP A 903 -7.30 45.06 -42.68
N MET A 904 -6.35 44.22 -42.27
CA MET A 904 -4.92 44.58 -42.30
C MET A 904 -4.08 43.59 -43.10
N ARG A 905 -4.40 43.50 -44.38
CA ARG A 905 -3.51 42.98 -45.42
C ARG A 905 -2.75 44.13 -46.06
N ILE A 906 -1.52 44.41 -45.59
CA ILE A 906 -0.45 44.68 -46.58
C ILE A 906 0.07 43.30 -46.97
N VAL A 907 -0.62 42.77 -47.97
CA VAL A 907 -0.05 41.92 -49.00
C VAL A 907 1.03 42.76 -49.66
N GLN A 908 2.30 42.36 -49.60
CA GLN A 908 3.11 42.58 -50.79
C GLN A 908 2.60 41.58 -51.82
N PRO A 909 2.11 42.05 -52.98
CA PRO A 909 1.65 41.15 -54.02
C PRO A 909 2.84 40.35 -54.50
N TYR A 910 2.74 39.02 -54.50
CA TYR A 910 3.53 38.23 -55.43
C TYR A 910 2.81 38.34 -56.77
N PRO A 911 3.34 39.05 -57.77
CA PRO A 911 2.71 39.08 -59.08
C PRO A 911 2.84 37.68 -59.69
N LEU A 912 1.72 37.06 -60.05
CA LEU A 912 1.78 35.93 -60.96
C LEU A 912 2.33 36.43 -62.31
N PRO A 913 3.23 35.68 -62.97
CA PRO A 913 3.76 36.09 -64.27
C PRO A 913 2.63 36.23 -65.28
N ALA A 914 2.69 37.27 -66.12
CA ALA A 914 1.67 37.67 -67.08
C ALA A 914 1.38 36.67 -68.24
N ALA A 915 1.71 35.39 -68.09
CA ALA A 915 1.68 34.39 -69.16
C ALA A 915 1.16 33.03 -68.68
N VAL A 916 -0.04 32.98 -68.10
CA VAL A 916 -0.75 31.72 -67.85
C VAL A 916 -1.41 31.29 -69.16
N ARG A 917 -1.12 30.06 -69.65
CA ARG A 917 -1.57 29.60 -70.99
C ARG A 917 -2.86 28.79 -71.02
N SER A 918 -3.34 28.27 -69.89
CA SER A 918 -4.56 27.47 -69.76
C SER A 918 -5.41 27.91 -68.56
N GLU A 919 -6.67 27.47 -68.48
CA GLU A 919 -7.51 27.72 -67.30
C GLU A 919 -6.87 27.11 -66.04
N PRO A 920 -6.86 27.81 -64.89
CA PRO A 920 -6.39 27.25 -63.63
C PRO A 920 -7.19 26.02 -63.22
N VAL A 921 -6.52 24.90 -62.97
CA VAL A 921 -7.18 23.67 -62.51
C VAL A 921 -7.16 23.62 -60.99
N LEU A 922 -8.34 23.67 -60.35
CA LEU A 922 -8.46 23.49 -58.91
C LEU A 922 -8.42 22.00 -58.58
N TYR A 923 -7.39 21.56 -57.85
CA TYR A 923 -7.26 20.19 -57.35
C TYR A 923 -7.07 20.23 -55.82
N ASN A 924 -7.95 19.54 -55.09
CA ASN A 924 -8.09 19.63 -53.64
C ASN A 924 -8.28 21.08 -53.15
N SER A 925 -7.19 21.72 -52.71
CA SER A 925 -7.16 23.10 -52.21
C SER A 925 -6.05 23.91 -52.88
N GLU A 926 -5.61 23.50 -54.07
CA GLU A 926 -4.51 24.09 -54.83
C GLU A 926 -4.95 24.40 -56.26
N PHE A 927 -4.61 25.59 -56.76
CA PHE A 927 -4.73 25.95 -58.16
C PHE A 927 -3.44 25.55 -58.88
N LEU A 928 -3.59 24.70 -59.89
CA LEU A 928 -2.52 24.31 -60.80
C LEU A 928 -2.52 25.26 -61.99
N LEU A 929 -1.38 25.90 -62.20
CA LEU A 929 -1.18 26.95 -63.18
C LEU A 929 -0.11 26.52 -64.18
N ILE A 930 -0.43 26.60 -65.48
CA ILE A 930 0.58 26.47 -66.53
C ILE A 930 1.23 27.83 -66.75
N GLU A 931 2.53 27.89 -66.50
CA GLU A 931 3.39 29.01 -66.82
C GLU A 931 4.38 28.62 -67.92
N PRO A 932 5.07 29.59 -68.57
CA PRO A 932 6.09 29.26 -69.56
C PRO A 932 7.14 28.37 -68.92
N ARG A 933 7.38 27.21 -69.54
CA ARG A 933 8.31 26.19 -69.06
C ARG A 933 8.10 25.67 -67.65
N ARG A 934 6.92 25.83 -67.03
CA ARG A 934 6.66 25.20 -65.72
C ARG A 934 5.19 25.04 -65.40
N VAL A 935 4.89 24.11 -64.51
CA VAL A 935 3.60 24.00 -63.83
C VAL A 935 3.80 24.40 -62.38
N ARG A 936 2.87 25.15 -61.82
CA ARG A 936 2.93 25.64 -60.44
C ARG A 936 1.63 25.34 -59.71
N ALA A 937 1.74 24.72 -58.54
CA ALA A 937 0.62 24.58 -57.62
C ALA A 937 0.62 25.70 -56.60
N VAL A 938 -0.49 26.42 -56.50
CA VAL A 938 -0.68 27.54 -55.59
C VAL A 938 -1.84 27.22 -54.66
N ASP A 939 -1.60 27.22 -53.36
CA ASP A 939 -2.66 26.97 -52.39
C ASP A 939 -3.78 28.02 -52.53
N ALA A 940 -5.00 27.53 -52.78
CA ALA A 940 -6.20 28.30 -53.11
C ALA A 940 -6.60 29.29 -52.02
N GLY A 941 -6.14 29.05 -50.79
CA GLY A 941 -6.45 29.90 -49.65
C GLY A 941 -5.36 30.90 -49.30
N SER A 942 -4.10 30.46 -49.29
CA SER A 942 -2.95 31.24 -48.83
C SER A 942 -2.23 31.97 -49.95
N LYS A 943 -2.48 31.59 -51.21
CA LYS A 943 -1.78 32.10 -52.41
C LYS A 943 -0.28 31.80 -52.44
N GLN A 944 0.19 30.87 -51.61
CA GLN A 944 1.59 30.44 -51.62
C GLN A 944 1.81 29.31 -52.64
N VAL A 945 2.96 29.36 -53.32
CA VAL A 945 3.43 28.26 -54.16
C VAL A 945 3.71 27.07 -53.24
N ARG A 946 2.99 25.98 -53.46
CA ARG A 946 3.13 24.72 -52.73
C ARG A 946 4.27 23.92 -53.33
N TRP A 947 4.29 23.85 -54.65
CA TRP A 947 5.35 23.27 -55.43
C TRP A 947 5.36 23.85 -56.85
N GLU A 948 6.49 23.72 -57.52
CA GLU A 948 6.63 24.04 -58.94
C GLU A 948 7.48 22.99 -59.65
N ALA A 949 7.10 22.67 -60.89
CA ALA A 949 7.76 21.70 -61.74
C ALA A 949 8.21 22.38 -63.04
N GLY A 950 9.51 22.45 -63.28
CA GLY A 950 10.10 23.07 -64.47
C GLY A 950 10.26 22.10 -65.64
N PHE A 951 10.12 22.61 -66.86
CA PHE A 951 10.17 21.87 -68.13
C PHE A 951 10.99 22.61 -69.19
N GLY A 952 11.58 21.87 -70.13
CA GLY A 952 12.34 22.46 -71.25
C GLY A 952 11.46 23.10 -72.35
N ALA A 953 10.19 22.73 -72.42
CA ALA A 953 9.20 23.23 -73.37
C ALA A 953 8.00 23.83 -72.61
N ASP A 954 7.16 24.58 -73.30
CA ASP A 954 5.94 25.12 -72.69
C ASP A 954 4.85 24.05 -72.64
N PRO A 955 4.24 23.83 -71.45
CA PRO A 955 3.04 23.02 -71.36
C PRO A 955 1.90 23.66 -72.17
N MET A 956 1.08 22.81 -72.76
CA MET A 956 -0.09 23.17 -73.55
C MET A 956 -1.37 23.10 -72.73
N ASP A 957 -1.50 22.07 -71.89
CA ASP A 957 -2.69 21.86 -71.07
C ASP A 957 -2.36 21.02 -69.82
N ILE A 958 -3.25 21.07 -68.82
CA ILE A 958 -3.07 20.37 -67.55
C ILE A 958 -4.39 19.73 -67.10
N LEU A 959 -4.29 18.53 -66.57
CA LEU A 959 -5.40 17.77 -66.00
C LEU A 959 -4.94 17.19 -64.67
N ALA A 960 -5.75 17.28 -63.62
CA ALA A 960 -5.38 16.76 -62.31
C ALA A 960 -6.46 15.83 -61.76
N ASP A 961 -6.07 14.58 -61.56
CA ASP A 961 -6.87 13.53 -60.96
C ASP A 961 -5.96 12.44 -60.38
N HIS A 962 -5.94 12.30 -59.06
CA HIS A 962 -4.95 11.56 -58.23
C HIS A 962 -3.47 11.95 -58.42
N ALA A 963 -3.08 12.38 -59.62
CA ALA A 963 -1.79 12.91 -60.03
C ALA A 963 -2.02 14.03 -61.07
N VAL A 964 -0.97 14.79 -61.42
CA VAL A 964 -1.06 15.94 -62.32
C VAL A 964 -0.46 15.60 -63.69
N PHE A 965 -1.30 15.60 -64.72
CA PHE A 965 -0.94 15.33 -66.11
C PHE A 965 -0.75 16.64 -66.87
N THR A 966 0.40 16.79 -67.50
CA THR A 966 0.79 18.02 -68.20
C THR A 966 1.07 17.70 -69.67
N LEU A 967 0.28 18.24 -70.59
CA LEU A 967 0.39 18.02 -72.03
C LEU A 967 1.44 18.92 -72.66
N PHE A 968 2.22 18.34 -73.56
CA PHE A 968 3.16 19.01 -74.46
C PHE A 968 2.85 18.58 -75.91
N PRO A 969 3.43 19.24 -76.93
CA PRO A 969 3.10 18.97 -78.33
C PRO A 969 3.21 17.51 -78.77
N SER A 970 4.05 16.71 -78.12
CA SER A 970 4.33 15.31 -78.48
C SER A 970 4.32 14.34 -77.28
N LYS A 971 3.98 14.79 -76.07
CA LYS A 971 4.04 13.95 -74.87
C LYS A 971 3.16 14.47 -73.75
N VAL A 972 2.82 13.61 -72.81
CA VAL A 972 2.21 13.96 -71.52
C VAL A 972 3.22 13.62 -70.42
N VAL A 973 3.41 14.55 -69.49
CA VAL A 973 4.27 14.37 -68.31
C VAL A 973 3.39 14.24 -67.08
N LEU A 974 3.67 13.25 -66.24
CA LEU A 974 2.98 13.00 -64.99
C LEU A 974 3.77 13.52 -63.81
N LEU A 975 3.12 14.26 -62.93
CA LEU A 975 3.66 14.82 -61.70
C LEU A 975 2.86 14.33 -60.49
N ASP A 976 3.53 14.20 -59.36
CA ASP A 976 2.91 13.98 -58.06
C ASP A 976 2.13 15.23 -57.66
N ALA A 977 0.87 15.03 -57.26
CA ALA A 977 -0.03 16.14 -56.98
C ALA A 977 0.30 16.89 -55.68
N THR A 978 1.12 16.33 -54.79
CA THR A 978 1.46 16.92 -53.48
C THR A 978 2.74 17.72 -53.48
N ASN A 979 3.71 17.34 -54.32
CA ASN A 979 5.05 17.94 -54.30
C ASN A 979 5.59 18.30 -55.70
N GLY A 980 4.86 17.99 -56.78
CA GLY A 980 5.26 18.31 -58.15
C GLY A 980 6.40 17.46 -58.71
N GLU A 981 6.81 16.40 -58.01
CA GLU A 981 7.86 15.50 -58.50
C GLU A 981 7.40 14.76 -59.75
N ARG A 982 8.30 14.62 -60.71
CA ARG A 982 7.97 13.94 -61.97
C ARG A 982 7.90 12.43 -61.77
N LEU A 983 6.69 11.89 -61.88
CA LEU A 983 6.41 10.46 -61.74
C LEU A 983 6.69 9.69 -63.05
N GLY A 984 6.52 10.33 -64.21
CA GLY A 984 6.72 9.68 -65.51
C GLY A 984 6.44 10.58 -66.71
N GLU A 985 6.63 10.07 -67.92
CA GLU A 985 6.12 10.69 -69.16
C GLU A 985 5.85 9.64 -70.24
N PHE A 986 4.90 9.90 -71.13
CA PHE A 986 4.61 9.06 -72.30
C PHE A 986 4.33 9.90 -73.54
N ALA A 987 4.58 9.34 -74.73
CA ALA A 987 4.41 10.02 -76.01
C ALA A 987 2.93 10.08 -76.42
N VAL A 988 2.51 11.22 -76.99
CA VAL A 988 1.15 11.40 -77.52
C VAL A 988 1.17 12.13 -78.86
N ASP A 989 0.18 11.85 -79.71
CA ASP A 989 -0.03 12.59 -80.97
C ASP A 989 -1.15 13.62 -80.82
N THR A 990 -0.78 14.91 -80.89
CA THR A 990 -1.72 16.05 -80.92
C THR A 990 -2.13 16.45 -82.33
N GLY A 991 -1.52 15.86 -83.37
CA GLY A 991 -1.63 16.27 -84.76
C GLY A 991 -1.01 17.64 -85.07
N GLY A 992 -0.17 18.15 -84.17
CA GLY A 992 0.40 19.51 -84.25
C GLY A 992 -0.62 20.61 -83.93
N ASP A 993 -1.73 20.26 -83.28
CA ASP A 993 -2.74 21.22 -82.86
C ASP A 993 -2.28 21.95 -81.59
N ALA A 994 -1.97 23.24 -81.72
CA ALA A 994 -1.60 24.08 -80.59
C ALA A 994 -2.72 24.25 -79.54
N ASN A 995 -3.96 23.92 -79.90
CA ASN A 995 -5.12 23.95 -79.01
C ASN A 995 -5.53 22.55 -78.52
N ALA A 996 -4.64 21.56 -78.65
CA ALA A 996 -4.90 20.24 -78.11
C ALA A 996 -5.07 20.29 -76.59
N ARG A 997 -6.03 19.52 -76.07
CA ARG A 997 -6.41 19.53 -74.66
C ARG A 997 -6.49 18.14 -74.06
N LEU A 998 -6.29 18.05 -72.74
CA LEU A 998 -6.46 16.85 -71.94
C LEU A 998 -7.90 16.76 -71.44
N VAL A 999 -8.45 15.54 -71.46
CA VAL A 999 -9.72 15.17 -70.83
C VAL A 999 -9.58 13.75 -70.31
N GLY A 1000 -10.00 13.44 -69.10
CA GLY A 1000 -9.80 12.08 -68.57
C GLY A 1000 -9.72 12.00 -67.06
N ALA A 1001 -9.37 10.81 -66.58
CA ALA A 1001 -9.05 10.48 -65.20
C ALA A 1001 -7.71 9.72 -65.16
N PHE A 1002 -7.16 9.48 -63.98
CA PHE A 1002 -5.87 8.77 -63.81
C PHE A 1002 -5.80 7.45 -64.58
N GLU A 1003 -6.91 6.71 -64.66
CA GLU A 1003 -6.98 5.40 -65.32
C GLU A 1003 -7.07 5.47 -66.86
N SER A 1004 -7.58 6.58 -67.42
CA SER A 1004 -7.74 6.76 -68.86
C SER A 1004 -7.71 8.24 -69.26
N ILE A 1005 -6.68 8.62 -70.02
CA ILE A 1005 -6.39 10.00 -70.39
C ILE A 1005 -6.62 10.20 -71.88
N GLY A 1006 -7.60 11.02 -72.21
CA GLY A 1006 -7.89 11.50 -73.54
C GLY A 1006 -7.08 12.74 -73.91
N VAL A 1007 -6.45 12.72 -75.08
CA VAL A 1007 -5.91 13.89 -75.77
C VAL A 1007 -6.84 14.22 -76.93
N ILE A 1008 -7.48 15.39 -76.89
CA ILE A 1008 -8.25 15.92 -78.00
C ILE A 1008 -7.32 16.81 -78.82
N GLY A 1009 -6.89 16.33 -79.98
CA GLY A 1009 -6.13 17.09 -80.96
C GLY A 1009 -6.94 17.33 -82.22
N SER A 1010 -6.27 17.66 -83.32
CA SER A 1010 -6.91 17.67 -84.63
C SER A 1010 -6.09 16.92 -85.67
N ARG A 1011 -6.81 16.42 -86.68
CA ARG A 1011 -6.23 15.80 -87.87
C ARG A 1011 -6.67 16.60 -89.08
N VAL A 1012 -5.71 16.96 -89.93
CA VAL A 1012 -6.00 17.65 -91.19
C VAL A 1012 -6.50 16.62 -92.20
N VAL A 1013 -7.72 16.80 -92.69
CA VAL A 1013 -8.33 16.00 -93.75
C VAL A 1013 -8.81 16.95 -94.85
N GLY A 1014 -8.09 16.98 -95.98
CA GLY A 1014 -8.32 17.98 -97.03
C GLY A 1014 -8.03 19.40 -96.55
N ARG A 1015 -9.01 20.32 -96.66
CA ARG A 1015 -8.92 21.70 -96.13
C ARG A 1015 -9.45 21.85 -94.70
N ASN A 1016 -10.04 20.79 -94.13
CA ASN A 1016 -10.68 20.85 -92.82
C ASN A 1016 -9.78 20.24 -91.73
N ARG A 1017 -9.76 20.86 -90.55
CA ARG A 1017 -9.23 20.25 -89.33
C ARG A 1017 -10.38 19.56 -88.62
N LEU A 1018 -10.32 18.24 -88.52
CA LEU A 1018 -11.30 17.44 -87.77
C LEU A 1018 -10.75 17.17 -86.37
N PRO A 1019 -11.56 17.37 -85.30
CA PRO A 1019 -11.16 16.97 -83.96
C PRO A 1019 -10.93 15.46 -83.88
N VAL A 1020 -9.92 15.03 -83.13
CA VAL A 1020 -9.66 13.60 -82.88
C VAL A 1020 -9.42 13.40 -81.40
N LEU A 1021 -10.14 12.44 -80.81
CA LEU A 1021 -9.92 12.01 -79.43
C LEU A 1021 -9.05 10.76 -79.43
N ARG A 1022 -7.91 10.82 -78.74
CA ARG A 1022 -7.02 9.68 -78.50
C ARG A 1022 -6.94 9.39 -77.02
N VAL A 1023 -7.32 8.19 -76.61
CA VAL A 1023 -7.34 7.79 -75.20
C VAL A 1023 -6.18 6.86 -74.90
N TYR A 1024 -5.41 7.19 -73.87
CA TYR A 1024 -4.26 6.46 -73.36
C TYR A 1024 -4.59 5.88 -71.99
N ASP A 1025 -4.01 4.75 -71.61
CA ASP A 1025 -4.07 4.25 -70.24
C ASP A 1025 -3.05 4.92 -69.31
N ALA A 1026 -3.10 4.59 -68.01
CA ALA A 1026 -2.20 5.13 -67.00
C ALA A 1026 -0.70 4.91 -67.30
N ASP A 1027 -0.36 3.86 -68.06
CA ASP A 1027 1.01 3.54 -68.47
C ASP A 1027 1.41 4.25 -69.79
N GLY A 1028 0.49 4.97 -70.43
CA GLY A 1028 0.73 5.74 -71.65
C GLY A 1028 0.49 4.98 -72.96
N HIS A 1029 -0.15 3.81 -72.93
CA HIS A 1029 -0.49 3.06 -74.14
C HIS A 1029 -1.80 3.59 -74.74
N LEU A 1030 -1.81 3.86 -76.05
CA LEU A 1030 -3.02 4.25 -76.77
C LEU A 1030 -4.06 3.11 -76.74
N LYS A 1031 -5.17 3.32 -76.03
CA LYS A 1031 -6.32 2.40 -75.94
C LYS A 1031 -7.22 2.49 -77.16
N PHE A 1032 -7.64 3.70 -77.55
CA PHE A 1032 -8.42 3.90 -78.78
C PHE A 1032 -8.30 5.32 -79.35
N GLU A 1033 -8.65 5.47 -80.63
CA GLU A 1033 -8.76 6.75 -81.33
C GLU A 1033 -10.17 6.86 -81.93
N ASP A 1034 -10.92 7.90 -81.55
CA ASP A 1034 -12.18 8.26 -82.21
C ASP A 1034 -11.97 9.48 -83.11
N GLN A 1035 -12.28 9.31 -84.39
CA GLN A 1035 -12.16 10.37 -85.39
C GLN A 1035 -13.50 11.09 -85.53
N ALA A 1036 -13.48 12.42 -85.41
CA ALA A 1036 -14.70 13.19 -85.53
C ALA A 1036 -15.33 13.02 -86.92
N PRO A 1037 -16.64 12.74 -87.01
CA PRO A 1037 -17.34 12.63 -88.29
C PRO A 1037 -17.44 13.98 -89.02
N SER A 1038 -17.33 15.11 -88.31
CA SER A 1038 -17.42 16.47 -88.89
C SER A 1038 -16.66 17.51 -88.06
N ALA A 1039 -16.35 18.66 -88.68
CA ALA A 1039 -15.70 19.79 -88.00
C ALA A 1039 -16.55 20.43 -86.89
N THR A 1040 -17.86 20.13 -86.84
CA THR A 1040 -18.78 20.59 -85.80
C THR A 1040 -18.98 19.57 -84.68
N THR A 1041 -18.05 18.62 -84.55
CA THR A 1041 -18.01 17.64 -83.45
C THR A 1041 -17.18 18.21 -82.29
N THR A 1042 -17.57 17.92 -81.05
CA THR A 1042 -16.72 18.15 -79.87
C THR A 1042 -16.75 16.96 -78.92
N TYR A 1043 -15.74 16.86 -78.06
CA TYR A 1043 -15.54 15.77 -77.11
C TYR A 1043 -15.50 16.30 -75.68
N ALA A 1044 -16.04 15.51 -74.76
CA ALA A 1044 -16.00 15.74 -73.32
C ALA A 1044 -15.72 14.43 -72.57
N TYR A 1045 -15.37 14.52 -71.28
CA TYR A 1045 -15.11 13.39 -70.40
C TYR A 1045 -15.87 13.54 -69.08
N HIS A 1046 -16.39 12.45 -68.54
CA HIS A 1046 -16.95 12.42 -67.20
C HIS A 1046 -16.90 11.01 -66.59
N GLY A 1047 -16.35 10.89 -65.37
CA GLY A 1047 -16.26 9.62 -64.66
C GLY A 1047 -15.22 8.71 -65.29
N ASP A 1048 -15.66 7.62 -65.91
CA ASP A 1048 -14.90 6.62 -66.68
C ASP A 1048 -15.26 6.66 -68.18
N THR A 1049 -16.00 7.67 -68.62
CA THR A 1049 -16.72 7.65 -69.89
C THR A 1049 -16.43 8.90 -70.74
N PHE A 1050 -16.20 8.71 -72.04
CA PHE A 1050 -16.04 9.79 -73.02
C PHE A 1050 -17.37 10.10 -73.74
N ILE A 1051 -17.62 11.37 -74.07
CA ILE A 1051 -18.87 11.82 -74.71
C ILE A 1051 -18.53 12.57 -75.99
N ARG A 1052 -19.16 12.18 -77.10
CA ARG A 1052 -19.09 12.87 -78.39
C ARG A 1052 -20.38 13.63 -78.67
N LEU A 1053 -20.27 14.92 -78.90
CA LEU A 1053 -21.36 15.78 -79.35
C LEU A 1053 -21.17 16.12 -80.82
N GLU A 1054 -22.20 15.86 -81.63
CA GLU A 1054 -22.18 16.12 -83.06
C GLU A 1054 -23.40 16.95 -83.46
N ARG A 1055 -23.16 18.08 -84.13
CA ARG A 1055 -24.24 18.88 -84.71
C ARG A 1055 -24.50 18.51 -86.16
N ALA A 1056 -25.77 18.23 -86.45
CA ALA A 1056 -26.32 18.07 -87.79
C ALA A 1056 -27.55 18.97 -87.94
N GLY A 1057 -27.38 20.14 -88.57
CA GLY A 1057 -28.43 21.16 -88.69
C GLY A 1057 -28.82 21.77 -87.34
N ASN A 1058 -30.11 21.64 -86.97
CA ASN A 1058 -30.67 22.11 -85.70
C ASN A 1058 -30.85 20.97 -84.67
N THR A 1059 -30.15 19.84 -84.90
CA THR A 1059 -30.14 18.69 -84.00
C THR A 1059 -28.71 18.44 -83.53
N ILE A 1060 -28.58 18.12 -82.25
CA ILE A 1060 -27.30 17.81 -81.62
C ILE A 1060 -27.39 16.41 -81.05
N LYS A 1061 -26.57 15.52 -81.58
CA LYS A 1061 -26.51 14.13 -81.17
C LYS A 1061 -25.40 13.96 -80.16
N MET A 1062 -25.75 13.44 -78.99
CA MET A 1062 -24.80 13.04 -77.95
C MET A 1062 -24.63 11.53 -78.00
N ASN A 1063 -23.39 11.07 -78.07
CA ASN A 1063 -23.04 9.66 -78.06
C ASN A 1063 -22.05 9.38 -76.93
N ARG A 1064 -22.33 8.34 -76.14
CA ARG A 1064 -21.39 7.80 -75.17
C ARG A 1064 -20.34 6.92 -75.87
N LEU A 1065 -19.06 7.12 -75.57
CA LEU A 1065 -17.93 6.32 -76.05
C LEU A 1065 -17.35 5.53 -74.86
N ALA A 1066 -17.18 4.22 -75.03
CA ALA A 1066 -16.54 3.36 -74.02
C ALA A 1066 -15.01 3.61 -73.97
N ALA A 1067 -14.40 3.51 -72.78
CA ALA A 1067 -12.98 3.79 -72.56
C ALA A 1067 -12.02 2.82 -73.31
N ASP A 1068 -12.51 1.66 -73.76
CA ASP A 1068 -11.75 0.66 -74.52
C ASP A 1068 -12.00 0.72 -76.05
N GLY A 1069 -12.79 1.70 -76.53
CA GLY A 1069 -13.11 1.85 -77.95
C GLY A 1069 -14.11 0.83 -78.51
N THR A 1070 -14.72 -0.03 -77.68
CA THR A 1070 -15.79 -0.93 -78.13
C THR A 1070 -17.09 -0.14 -78.37
N ALA A 1071 -17.21 0.45 -79.55
CA ALA A 1071 -18.43 1.10 -80.03
C ALA A 1071 -19.54 0.05 -80.23
N GLY A 1072 -20.24 -0.31 -79.15
CA GLY A 1072 -21.07 -1.52 -79.11
C GLY A 1072 -22.34 -1.48 -78.28
N SER A 1073 -22.86 -0.31 -77.89
CA SER A 1073 -24.29 -0.09 -77.53
C SER A 1073 -24.45 1.36 -77.07
N GLN A 1074 -24.31 2.32 -77.97
CA GLN A 1074 -24.35 3.73 -77.62
C GLN A 1074 -25.78 4.12 -77.23
N SER A 1075 -26.04 4.33 -75.93
CA SER A 1075 -27.10 5.23 -75.51
C SER A 1075 -26.80 6.59 -76.16
N SER A 1076 -27.57 6.92 -77.18
CA SER A 1076 -27.46 8.17 -77.92
C SER A 1076 -28.75 8.94 -77.76
N ILE A 1077 -28.64 10.21 -77.40
CA ILE A 1077 -29.78 11.10 -77.29
C ILE A 1077 -29.60 12.25 -78.27
N ALA A 1078 -30.68 12.64 -78.94
CA ALA A 1078 -30.69 13.70 -79.92
C ALA A 1078 -31.56 14.87 -79.43
N PHE A 1079 -30.93 16.04 -79.28
CA PHE A 1079 -31.61 17.25 -78.86
C PHE A 1079 -31.99 18.05 -80.10
N ARG A 1080 -33.30 18.23 -80.32
CA ARG A 1080 -33.84 19.09 -81.38
C ARG A 1080 -34.07 20.50 -80.87
N GLY A 1081 -33.84 21.49 -81.73
CA GLY A 1081 -34.14 22.90 -81.46
C GLY A 1081 -32.93 23.74 -81.05
N LEU A 1082 -31.76 23.13 -80.86
CA LEU A 1082 -30.57 23.85 -80.44
C LEU A 1082 -29.93 24.60 -81.60
N ALA A 1083 -29.85 25.92 -81.48
CA ALA A 1083 -29.42 26.83 -82.55
C ALA A 1083 -27.89 26.88 -82.69
N THR A 1084 -27.15 26.50 -81.64
CA THR A 1084 -25.68 26.47 -81.62
C THR A 1084 -25.16 25.22 -80.91
N MET A 1085 -23.86 24.91 -81.06
CA MET A 1085 -23.26 23.82 -80.29
C MET A 1085 -23.29 24.16 -78.80
N PRO A 1086 -23.84 23.30 -77.93
CA PRO A 1086 -24.05 23.65 -76.56
C PRO A 1086 -22.74 23.49 -75.80
N THR A 1087 -22.51 24.39 -74.86
CA THR A 1087 -21.52 24.17 -73.80
C THR A 1087 -22.02 23.05 -72.90
N LEU A 1088 -21.11 22.17 -72.47
CA LEU A 1088 -21.41 21.01 -71.64
C LEU A 1088 -20.75 21.20 -70.28
N GLN A 1089 -21.54 21.06 -69.22
CA GLN A 1089 -21.07 21.00 -67.83
C GLN A 1089 -21.64 19.76 -67.14
N THR A 1090 -20.97 19.30 -66.10
CA THR A 1090 -21.35 18.10 -65.34
C THR A 1090 -21.31 18.38 -63.86
N ALA A 1091 -22.37 18.01 -63.15
CA ALA A 1091 -22.42 18.11 -61.69
C ALA A 1091 -23.47 17.16 -61.12
N ALA A 1092 -23.23 16.64 -59.91
CA ALA A 1092 -24.18 15.82 -59.16
C ALA A 1092 -24.86 14.68 -59.97
N GLY A 1093 -24.10 13.99 -60.85
CA GLY A 1093 -24.63 12.88 -61.65
C GLY A 1093 -25.49 13.29 -62.86
N LYS A 1094 -25.52 14.58 -63.22
CA LYS A 1094 -26.23 15.12 -64.39
C LYS A 1094 -25.31 15.89 -65.35
N LEU A 1095 -25.70 15.91 -66.62
CA LEU A 1095 -25.13 16.68 -67.73
C LEU A 1095 -25.99 17.91 -67.98
N TYR A 1096 -25.37 19.05 -68.21
CA TYR A 1096 -26.04 20.33 -68.44
C TYR A 1096 -25.56 20.88 -69.78
N LEU A 1097 -26.47 20.96 -70.75
CA LEU A 1097 -26.19 21.38 -72.12
C LEU A 1097 -26.82 22.75 -72.36
N TYR A 1098 -26.00 23.75 -72.61
CA TYR A 1098 -26.47 25.12 -72.79
C TYR A 1098 -26.08 25.68 -74.17
N ASP A 1099 -27.06 26.02 -74.99
CA ASP A 1099 -26.85 26.52 -76.37
C ASP A 1099 -26.94 28.04 -76.54
N GLY A 1100 -27.05 28.77 -75.44
CA GLY A 1100 -27.26 30.23 -75.41
C GLY A 1100 -28.69 30.64 -75.06
N ASN A 1101 -29.70 29.82 -75.36
CA ASN A 1101 -31.11 30.13 -75.07
C ASN A 1101 -31.78 29.05 -74.21
N GLU A 1102 -31.45 27.79 -74.45
CA GLU A 1102 -31.99 26.66 -73.70
C GLU A 1102 -30.89 25.95 -72.91
N LEU A 1103 -31.22 25.55 -71.69
CA LEU A 1103 -30.43 24.65 -70.86
C LEU A 1103 -31.15 23.32 -70.74
N ILE A 1104 -30.52 22.25 -71.23
CA ILE A 1104 -31.04 20.88 -71.13
C ILE A 1104 -30.25 20.13 -70.08
N ILE A 1105 -30.95 19.56 -69.09
CA ILE A 1105 -30.38 18.74 -68.04
C ILE A 1105 -30.63 17.27 -68.36
N VAL A 1106 -29.58 16.47 -68.45
CA VAL A 1106 -29.61 15.07 -68.87
C VAL A 1106 -29.05 14.21 -67.76
N SER A 1107 -29.75 13.13 -67.41
CA SER A 1107 -29.26 12.16 -66.43
C SER A 1107 -28.06 11.40 -67.00
N MET A 1108 -26.97 11.30 -66.24
CA MET A 1108 -25.81 10.51 -66.69
C MET A 1108 -26.02 9.00 -66.50
N GLN A 1109 -27.05 8.56 -65.77
CA GLN A 1109 -27.28 7.14 -65.56
C GLN A 1109 -27.80 6.46 -66.84
N ASP A 1110 -28.73 7.12 -67.53
CA ASP A 1110 -29.49 6.56 -68.66
C ASP A 1110 -29.51 7.46 -69.90
N LEU A 1111 -28.86 8.63 -69.87
CA LEU A 1111 -28.85 9.64 -70.93
C LEU A 1111 -30.25 10.12 -71.33
N SER A 1112 -31.18 10.16 -70.38
CA SER A 1112 -32.51 10.76 -70.55
C SER A 1112 -32.53 12.25 -70.23
N GLU A 1113 -33.30 13.03 -70.98
CA GLU A 1113 -33.56 14.44 -70.66
C GLU A 1113 -34.41 14.50 -69.38
N THR A 1114 -33.83 15.03 -68.30
CA THR A 1114 -34.47 15.15 -66.98
C THR A 1114 -35.20 16.47 -66.80
N ALA A 1115 -34.71 17.54 -67.44
CA ALA A 1115 -35.36 18.85 -67.43
C ALA A 1115 -34.86 19.70 -68.59
N ARG A 1116 -35.68 20.65 -69.03
CA ARG A 1116 -35.32 21.67 -70.03
C ARG A 1116 -35.80 23.03 -69.56
N LEU A 1117 -34.89 23.98 -69.53
CA LEU A 1117 -35.16 25.35 -69.12
C LEU A 1117 -34.96 26.28 -70.31
N THR A 1118 -36.02 27.00 -70.66
CA THR A 1118 -35.91 28.14 -71.55
C THR A 1118 -35.45 29.34 -70.73
N LEU A 1119 -34.26 29.84 -71.04
CA LEU A 1119 -33.67 30.98 -70.35
C LEU A 1119 -33.97 32.28 -71.11
N PRO A 1120 -33.97 33.45 -70.45
CA PRO A 1120 -34.20 34.72 -71.11
C PRO A 1120 -33.24 34.94 -72.28
N ALA A 1121 -33.77 35.40 -73.41
CA ALA A 1121 -32.98 35.65 -74.62
C ALA A 1121 -31.84 36.63 -74.34
N GLY A 1122 -30.62 36.27 -74.76
CA GLY A 1122 -29.41 37.06 -74.51
C GLY A 1122 -28.70 36.76 -73.19
N THR A 1123 -29.10 35.70 -72.48
CA THR A 1123 -28.27 35.13 -71.41
C THR A 1123 -26.94 34.68 -72.04
N PRO A 1124 -25.77 35.15 -71.58
CA PRO A 1124 -24.52 34.91 -72.31
C PRO A 1124 -23.84 33.57 -71.95
N ARG A 1125 -24.00 33.10 -70.71
CA ARG A 1125 -23.45 31.83 -70.19
C ARG A 1125 -24.25 31.38 -68.97
N VAL A 1126 -24.32 30.06 -68.76
CA VAL A 1126 -24.83 29.39 -67.55
C VAL A 1126 -23.64 28.73 -66.83
N ASP A 1127 -23.68 28.67 -65.50
CA ASP A 1127 -22.65 27.97 -64.70
C ASP A 1127 -23.33 26.99 -63.75
N VAL A 1128 -22.72 25.85 -63.46
CA VAL A 1128 -23.31 24.79 -62.63
C VAL A 1128 -22.35 24.45 -61.50
N THR A 1129 -22.80 24.59 -60.27
CA THR A 1129 -21.99 24.31 -59.08
C THR A 1129 -21.72 22.82 -58.93
N PRO A 1130 -20.67 22.40 -58.20
CA PRO A 1130 -20.40 20.98 -57.98
C PRO A 1130 -21.56 20.22 -57.29
N GLY A 1131 -22.36 20.89 -56.45
CA GLY A 1131 -23.60 20.35 -55.87
C GLY A 1131 -24.79 20.25 -56.83
N GLY A 1132 -24.65 20.69 -58.09
CA GLY A 1132 -25.66 20.56 -59.15
C GLY A 1132 -26.64 21.73 -59.25
N ARG A 1133 -26.37 22.86 -58.58
CA ARG A 1133 -27.19 24.08 -58.70
C ARG A 1133 -26.78 24.87 -59.95
N ILE A 1134 -27.75 25.38 -60.68
CA ILE A 1134 -27.57 26.12 -61.91
C ILE A 1134 -27.63 27.62 -61.61
N LEU A 1135 -26.59 28.34 -61.99
CA LEU A 1135 -26.44 29.77 -61.78
C LEU A 1135 -26.65 30.52 -63.09
N VAL A 1136 -27.77 31.24 -63.18
CA VAL A 1136 -28.18 32.02 -64.35
C VAL A 1136 -28.11 33.52 -64.00
N PRO A 1137 -27.13 34.26 -64.53
CA PRO A 1137 -26.96 35.68 -64.25
C PRO A 1137 -27.97 36.51 -65.04
N ALA A 1138 -28.46 37.58 -64.44
CA ALA A 1138 -29.25 38.60 -65.11
C ALA A 1138 -28.88 39.98 -64.54
N ALA A 1139 -27.99 40.70 -65.24
CA ALA A 1139 -27.47 41.99 -64.81
C ALA A 1139 -26.85 41.98 -63.39
N ASN A 1140 -27.51 42.62 -62.41
CA ASN A 1140 -27.12 42.67 -61.00
C ASN A 1140 -27.90 41.65 -60.14
N GLU A 1141 -28.46 40.63 -60.77
CA GLU A 1141 -29.11 39.51 -60.11
C GLU A 1141 -28.53 38.19 -60.63
N MET A 1142 -28.67 37.15 -59.82
CA MET A 1142 -28.36 35.79 -60.22
C MET A 1142 -29.46 34.85 -59.75
N THR A 1143 -30.10 34.20 -60.69
CA THR A 1143 -31.10 33.18 -60.40
C THR A 1143 -30.41 31.85 -60.22
N VAL A 1144 -30.69 31.19 -59.10
CA VAL A 1144 -30.19 29.86 -58.75
C VAL A 1144 -31.31 28.87 -58.97
N TYR A 1145 -31.08 27.85 -59.78
CA TYR A 1145 -31.97 26.70 -59.92
C TYR A 1145 -31.34 25.48 -59.27
N ASN A 1146 -32.16 24.58 -58.71
CA ASN A 1146 -31.68 23.28 -58.27
C ASN A 1146 -31.36 22.37 -59.47
N SER A 1147 -30.85 21.18 -59.18
CA SER A 1147 -30.52 20.17 -60.19
C SER A 1147 -31.74 19.61 -60.94
N ALA A 1148 -32.97 19.89 -60.50
CA ALA A 1148 -34.21 19.54 -61.19
C ALA A 1148 -34.70 20.65 -62.14
N GLY A 1149 -34.01 21.79 -62.20
CA GLY A 1149 -34.41 22.92 -63.03
C GLY A 1149 -35.45 23.85 -62.39
N GLU A 1150 -35.74 23.67 -61.10
CA GLU A 1150 -36.64 24.54 -60.36
C GLU A 1150 -35.86 25.70 -59.75
N GLN A 1151 -36.43 26.91 -59.81
CA GLN A 1151 -35.78 28.09 -59.24
C GLN A 1151 -35.77 28.00 -57.70
N GLU A 1152 -34.59 27.90 -57.10
CA GLU A 1152 -34.41 27.89 -55.64
C GLU A 1152 -34.34 29.31 -55.07
N ALA A 1153 -33.59 30.19 -55.72
CA ALA A 1153 -33.31 31.52 -55.18
C ALA A 1153 -33.08 32.53 -56.30
N ARG A 1154 -33.30 33.80 -55.97
CA ARG A 1154 -32.90 34.93 -56.81
C ARG A 1154 -32.05 35.86 -55.98
N LEU A 1155 -30.75 35.82 -56.25
CA LEU A 1155 -29.74 36.51 -55.47
C LEU A 1155 -29.51 37.89 -56.04
N ARG A 1156 -29.50 38.90 -55.19
CA ARG A 1156 -29.13 40.25 -55.59
C ARG A 1156 -27.62 40.39 -55.47
N LEU A 1157 -26.98 40.69 -56.59
CA LEU A 1157 -25.55 40.87 -56.65
C LEU A 1157 -25.20 42.32 -56.26
N PRO A 1158 -24.13 42.53 -55.48
CA PRO A 1158 -23.62 43.86 -55.13
C PRO A 1158 -23.49 44.82 -56.32
N ASP A 1159 -23.06 44.32 -57.48
CA ASP A 1159 -23.06 45.05 -58.76
C ASP A 1159 -23.12 44.05 -59.94
N THR A 1160 -23.40 44.57 -61.12
CA THR A 1160 -23.58 43.85 -62.39
C THR A 1160 -22.40 42.94 -62.68
N MET A 1161 -22.66 41.64 -62.78
CA MET A 1161 -21.65 40.61 -63.01
C MET A 1161 -21.06 40.68 -64.43
N ARG A 1162 -19.74 40.55 -64.54
CA ARG A 1162 -19.00 40.43 -65.82
C ARG A 1162 -18.50 39.02 -66.11
N SER A 1163 -17.94 38.33 -65.11
CA SER A 1163 -17.42 36.96 -65.24
C SER A 1163 -17.64 36.19 -63.94
N ARG A 1164 -17.66 34.84 -63.98
CA ARG A 1164 -17.85 34.01 -62.78
C ARG A 1164 -17.24 32.61 -62.90
N ALA A 1165 -17.05 31.97 -61.75
CA ALA A 1165 -16.71 30.55 -61.58
C ALA A 1165 -17.37 30.01 -60.30
N SER A 1166 -17.71 28.72 -60.24
CA SER A 1166 -18.28 28.08 -59.05
C SER A 1166 -17.47 26.89 -58.56
N PHE A 1167 -17.49 26.66 -57.24
CA PHE A 1167 -16.76 25.58 -56.57
C PHE A 1167 -17.43 25.22 -55.24
N ARG A 1168 -17.02 24.10 -54.64
CA ARG A 1168 -17.54 23.65 -53.34
C ARG A 1168 -16.45 23.71 -52.29
N ALA A 1169 -16.71 24.37 -51.17
CA ALA A 1169 -15.78 24.46 -50.04
C ALA A 1169 -16.54 24.25 -48.73
N ASN A 1170 -15.99 23.41 -47.84
CA ASN A 1170 -16.60 23.03 -46.55
C ASN A 1170 -18.04 22.50 -46.68
N GLY A 1171 -18.33 21.75 -47.75
CA GLY A 1171 -19.66 21.18 -47.99
C GLY A 1171 -20.67 22.13 -48.65
N GLU A 1172 -20.33 23.40 -48.85
CA GLU A 1172 -21.20 24.43 -49.44
C GLU A 1172 -20.77 24.83 -50.84
N ASP A 1173 -21.75 25.02 -51.73
CA ASP A 1173 -21.50 25.60 -53.06
C ASP A 1173 -21.28 27.12 -52.95
N ARG A 1174 -20.22 27.58 -53.59
CA ARG A 1174 -19.79 28.99 -53.62
C ARG A 1174 -19.50 29.39 -55.05
N PHE A 1175 -19.62 30.68 -55.34
CA PHE A 1175 -19.27 31.22 -56.65
C PHE A 1175 -18.50 32.52 -56.51
N LEU A 1176 -17.54 32.70 -57.40
CA LEU A 1176 -16.73 33.90 -57.57
C LEU A 1176 -17.25 34.65 -58.77
N TYR A 1177 -17.29 35.98 -58.71
CA TYR A 1177 -17.62 36.78 -59.88
C TYR A 1177 -17.00 38.19 -59.84
N VAL A 1178 -16.61 38.71 -60.99
CA VAL A 1178 -16.12 40.09 -61.12
C VAL A 1178 -17.27 41.02 -61.47
N ALA A 1179 -17.47 42.10 -60.71
CA ALA A 1179 -18.52 43.08 -60.98
C ALA A 1179 -18.03 44.30 -61.79
N ARG A 1180 -18.96 45.13 -62.26
CA ARG A 1180 -18.67 46.28 -63.13
C ARG A 1180 -17.86 47.39 -62.45
N ASP A 1181 -18.02 47.55 -61.15
CA ASP A 1181 -17.21 48.38 -60.27
C ASP A 1181 -15.72 48.00 -60.28
N GLY A 1182 -15.38 46.83 -60.85
CA GLY A 1182 -14.02 46.33 -60.93
C GLY A 1182 -13.61 45.61 -59.66
N LYS A 1183 -14.54 45.08 -58.87
CA LYS A 1183 -14.25 44.22 -57.72
C LYS A 1183 -14.55 42.77 -58.03
N LEU A 1184 -13.71 41.86 -57.53
CA LEU A 1184 -13.98 40.42 -57.52
C LEU A 1184 -14.69 40.07 -56.21
N TYR A 1185 -15.82 39.40 -56.30
CA TYR A 1185 -16.67 38.99 -55.19
C TYR A 1185 -16.64 37.47 -55.07
N GLN A 1186 -16.51 36.93 -53.86
CA GLN A 1186 -16.91 35.56 -53.55
C GLN A 1186 -18.25 35.59 -52.83
N MET A 1187 -19.18 34.75 -53.26
CA MET A 1187 -20.49 34.59 -52.66
C MET A 1187 -20.82 33.12 -52.42
N ASN A 1188 -21.70 32.83 -51.46
CA ASN A 1188 -22.35 31.54 -51.36
C ASN A 1188 -23.64 31.50 -52.20
N THR A 1189 -24.18 30.30 -52.45
CA THR A 1189 -25.44 30.13 -53.20
C THR A 1189 -26.69 30.73 -52.51
N GLU A 1190 -26.55 31.32 -51.33
CA GLU A 1190 -27.62 32.04 -50.61
C GLU A 1190 -27.55 33.57 -50.82
N GLY A 1191 -26.57 34.05 -51.59
CA GLY A 1191 -26.45 35.48 -51.93
C GLY A 1191 -25.70 36.30 -50.88
N GLN A 1192 -24.99 35.66 -49.96
CA GLN A 1192 -24.10 36.36 -49.04
C GLN A 1192 -22.73 36.55 -49.68
N THR A 1193 -22.23 37.78 -49.66
CA THR A 1193 -20.85 38.08 -50.04
C THR A 1193 -19.92 37.64 -48.92
N LEU A 1194 -19.12 36.60 -49.20
CA LEU A 1194 -18.14 36.07 -48.27
C LEU A 1194 -16.91 36.97 -48.19
N TRP A 1195 -16.50 37.54 -49.34
CA TRP A 1195 -15.56 38.65 -49.41
C TRP A 1195 -15.63 39.32 -50.78
N SER A 1196 -15.10 40.55 -50.87
CA SER A 1196 -14.85 41.23 -52.14
C SER A 1196 -13.50 41.93 -52.12
N VAL A 1197 -12.89 42.11 -53.28
CA VAL A 1197 -11.57 42.72 -53.40
C VAL A 1197 -11.51 43.59 -54.64
N GLU A 1198 -10.87 44.75 -54.52
CA GLU A 1198 -10.81 45.76 -55.59
C GLU A 1198 -9.70 45.43 -56.59
N ILE A 1199 -10.03 45.41 -57.88
CA ILE A 1199 -9.08 45.14 -58.95
C ILE A 1199 -8.38 46.46 -59.32
N PRO A 1200 -7.03 46.56 -59.22
CA PRO A 1200 -6.31 47.81 -59.43
C PRO A 1200 -6.57 48.45 -60.81
N ALA A 1201 -6.58 49.79 -60.86
CA ALA A 1201 -7.08 50.57 -62.00
C ALA A 1201 -6.25 50.52 -63.32
N GLY A 1202 -5.12 49.82 -63.36
CA GLY A 1202 -4.30 49.60 -64.58
C GLY A 1202 -4.49 48.24 -65.25
N SER A 1203 -5.29 47.36 -64.65
CA SER A 1203 -5.44 45.93 -65.00
C SER A 1203 -6.79 45.62 -65.65
N ARG A 1204 -7.47 46.65 -66.18
CA ARG A 1204 -8.75 46.46 -66.88
C ARG A 1204 -8.49 45.82 -68.24
N PRO A 1205 -9.13 44.68 -68.57
CA PRO A 1205 -8.96 44.07 -69.89
C PRO A 1205 -9.45 45.04 -70.97
N PRO A 1206 -8.82 45.06 -72.16
CA PRO A 1206 -9.34 45.83 -73.29
C PRO A 1206 -10.78 45.39 -73.58
N ARG A 1207 -11.66 46.34 -73.93
CA ARG A 1207 -13.03 46.01 -74.37
C ARG A 1207 -12.98 44.99 -75.52
N GLY A 1208 -13.43 43.77 -75.26
CA GLY A 1208 -13.52 42.69 -76.25
C GLY A 1208 -12.70 41.43 -75.92
N SER A 1209 -11.86 41.45 -74.89
CA SER A 1209 -11.16 40.24 -74.41
C SER A 1209 -12.09 39.40 -73.53
N GLN A 1210 -12.26 38.11 -73.88
CA GLN A 1210 -13.05 37.16 -73.11
C GLN A 1210 -12.33 36.89 -71.78
N VAL A 1211 -13.08 37.07 -70.68
CA VAL A 1211 -13.08 36.44 -69.34
C VAL A 1211 -11.81 35.78 -68.76
N GLU A 1212 -10.93 35.17 -69.55
CA GLU A 1212 -9.75 34.41 -69.11
C GLU A 1212 -8.62 35.31 -68.57
N GLU A 1213 -8.38 36.49 -69.13
CA GLU A 1213 -7.29 37.38 -68.67
C GLU A 1213 -7.59 38.03 -67.30
N ALA A 1214 -8.85 38.31 -66.95
CA ALA A 1214 -9.19 38.89 -65.65
C ALA A 1214 -8.99 37.90 -64.49
N PHE A 1215 -9.13 36.59 -64.74
CA PHE A 1215 -8.79 35.57 -63.76
C PHE A 1215 -7.27 35.39 -63.67
N SER A 1216 -6.53 35.46 -64.79
CA SER A 1216 -5.05 35.37 -64.77
C SER A 1216 -4.36 36.51 -64.01
N ILE A 1217 -5.00 37.69 -63.91
CA ILE A 1217 -4.47 38.86 -63.18
C ILE A 1217 -4.79 38.80 -61.68
N PHE A 1218 -5.79 38.02 -61.25
CA PHE A 1218 -6.24 37.96 -59.85
C PHE A 1218 -5.96 36.64 -59.11
N TYR A 1219 -5.68 35.57 -59.84
CA TYR A 1219 -5.03 34.40 -59.26
C TYR A 1219 -3.73 34.80 -58.59
#